data_AF-A0A0B2SBS1-F1
#
_entry.id   AF-A0A0B2SBS1-F1
#
_cell.length_a   1.000
_cell.length_b   1.000
_cell.length_c   1.000
_cell.angle_alpha   90.00
_cell.angle_beta   90.00
_cell.angle_gamma   90.00
#
_symmetry.space_group_name_H-M   'P 1'
#
loop_
_entity.id
_entity.type
_entity.pdbx_description
1 polymer ?
#
loop_
_entity_poly.entity_id
_entity_poly.type
_entity_poly.pdbx_seq_one_letter_code
_entity_poly.pdbx_strand_id
1 'polypeptide(L)'
;MVRVVHLWMVSDVSNNKQTSSSKIPLSMEMVLVDSKDTCFAVFGTVKHVVDDEEWWYTACTYNKYCIKRGLAETFPREIINLVDRSFLFKVEVKSGCNSHFEKTFRVIFFYLPDGIVYQKRRQLNILINEILEILTPCVSHVVTRLIISSSQLSGYLTDQIGLFKNIVRMDFSNNSIHGALPRSLGKLSSLRILDLSQNQFYGNPFQVLRSLHELSYLSIDDNLFQGIVKEDDLANLTSLKAFLASGNNLTLAVGPNWLPSFQLFELGMNSWQLGPNFPSWIHSQEALLSLEISNTGISDSIPAWFWETCHDVSYLNLSNNNIHGELPNTLMIKSGVDLSSNQLHGKLPHLNDYIHWLDLSNNSFSGSLNDFLCKKQESFLQFLNLASNNLSGEIPDCWMTWPYLVDVNLQSNNFDGNLPPSMGSLTQLQTLHLRSNSLSGIFPTFLKKTNMLICLDLGENSLTGTIPGWIGEKLLNLKILRLPSNRFTGHIPKEICDMIFLRDLDLAKNNLFGNIPNCLNNLNAMLIRSRSADSFIYVKASSLRCGTNIVSSLIWVKGRGVEYRNILGLVTNVDLSGNNLSGEIPRELTDLDGLIFLNLSINQLSGQIPLSIGNMRSLESIDFSFNKLSGDIPSTISNLSFLSKLDLSYNHLEGEIPTGTQIQTFEASNFVGNSLCGPPLPINCSSHWQISKDDHDEKESDGHGVNWLFVSMAFGFFAGFLVVVAPLFIFKSWRYAYYRFLDDMWLKMESCW
;
A
#
# COMPACT_ATOMS: atom_id res chain seq x y z
N MET A 1 -29.93 14.04 46.12
CA MET A 1 -30.99 13.00 46.12
C MET A 1 -30.96 12.33 44.75
N VAL A 2 -30.66 11.04 44.68
CA VAL A 2 -30.79 10.26 43.43
C VAL A 2 -32.25 9.85 43.30
N ARG A 3 -32.92 10.21 42.20
CA ARG A 3 -34.22 9.63 41.83
C ARG A 3 -34.00 8.69 40.66
N VAL A 4 -34.30 7.41 40.87
CA VAL A 4 -34.35 6.40 39.81
C VAL A 4 -35.73 6.49 39.17
N VAL A 5 -35.79 6.67 37.85
CA VAL A 5 -37.03 6.63 37.07
C VAL A 5 -36.96 5.45 36.12
N HIS A 6 -37.89 4.50 36.27
CA HIS A 6 -38.04 3.39 35.33
C HIS A 6 -38.96 3.82 34.18
N LEU A 7 -38.43 3.83 32.96
CA LEU A 7 -39.20 4.02 31.73
C LEU A 7 -39.19 2.73 30.91
N TRP A 8 -40.37 2.32 30.47
CA TRP A 8 -40.56 1.20 29.55
C TRP A 8 -40.72 1.76 28.14
N MET A 9 -39.78 1.46 27.23
CA MET A 9 -39.95 1.76 25.81
C MET A 9 -40.47 0.52 25.07
N VAL A 10 -41.54 0.70 24.29
CA VAL A 10 -42.02 -0.27 23.31
C VAL A 10 -41.56 0.24 21.94
N SER A 11 -40.72 -0.53 21.23
CA SER A 11 -40.36 -0.20 19.85
C SER A 11 -41.37 -0.85 18.89
N ASP A 12 -42.19 -0.04 18.22
CA ASP A 12 -42.92 -0.48 17.02
C ASP A 12 -41.99 -0.31 15.81
N VAL A 13 -41.57 -1.43 15.23
CA VAL A 13 -40.94 -1.47 13.90
C VAL A 13 -41.94 -2.14 12.97
N SER A 14 -42.67 -1.33 12.20
CA SER A 14 -43.53 -1.81 11.12
C SER A 14 -42.85 -1.58 9.76
N ASN A 15 -42.28 -2.64 9.18
CA ASN A 15 -42.80 -3.18 7.91
C ASN A 15 -42.01 -4.43 7.41
N ASN A 16 -42.71 -5.57 7.45
CA ASN A 16 -42.72 -6.73 6.52
C ASN A 16 -41.42 -7.54 6.30
N LYS A 17 -41.34 -8.87 6.56
CA LYS A 17 -42.32 -9.94 6.86
C LYS A 17 -41.66 -11.05 7.71
N GLN A 18 -42.39 -11.48 8.75
CA GLN A 18 -42.41 -12.79 9.44
C GLN A 18 -41.09 -13.49 9.78
N THR A 19 -40.68 -13.44 11.06
CA THR A 19 -40.75 -14.57 12.01
C THR A 19 -40.36 -14.14 13.44
N SER A 20 -41.13 -14.62 14.43
CA SER A 20 -40.96 -14.58 15.90
C SER A 20 -40.23 -13.39 16.56
N SER A 21 -41.00 -12.48 17.16
CA SER A 21 -40.50 -11.47 18.12
C SER A 21 -40.13 -12.12 19.47
N SER A 22 -38.85 -12.32 19.75
CA SER A 22 -38.36 -12.50 21.12
C SER A 22 -38.33 -11.13 21.82
N LYS A 23 -39.17 -10.94 22.84
CA LYS A 23 -39.12 -9.77 23.72
C LYS A 23 -37.82 -9.83 24.54
N ILE A 24 -36.84 -9.00 24.20
CA ILE A 24 -35.64 -8.79 25.02
C ILE A 24 -35.96 -7.67 26.02
N PRO A 25 -35.90 -7.89 27.34
CA PRO A 25 -36.07 -6.82 28.31
C PRO A 25 -34.80 -5.96 28.30
N LEU A 26 -34.87 -4.76 27.71
CA LEU A 26 -33.85 -3.73 27.85
C LEU A 26 -34.09 -2.99 29.18
N SER A 27 -33.29 -3.30 30.20
CA SER A 27 -33.25 -2.49 31.42
C SER A 27 -32.27 -1.33 31.21
N MET A 28 -32.78 -0.10 31.16
CA MET A 28 -31.98 1.11 31.04
C MET A 28 -31.98 1.83 32.39
N GLU A 29 -30.83 1.91 33.06
CA GLU A 29 -30.67 2.71 34.27
C GLU A 29 -30.23 4.13 33.91
N MET A 30 -31.03 5.13 34.30
CA MET A 30 -30.70 6.54 34.13
C MET A 30 -30.30 7.16 35.46
N VAL A 31 -29.12 7.78 35.51
CA VAL A 31 -28.65 8.58 36.65
C VAL A 31 -28.74 10.06 36.27
N LEU A 32 -29.63 10.81 36.93
CA LEU A 32 -29.74 12.25 36.77
C LEU A 32 -28.87 12.95 37.84
N VAL A 33 -27.94 13.79 37.39
CA VAL A 33 -27.09 14.62 38.26
C VAL A 33 -27.64 16.05 38.25
N ASP A 34 -28.08 16.53 39.41
CA ASP A 34 -28.62 17.88 39.59
C ASP A 34 -27.45 18.88 39.75
N SER A 35 -27.26 19.74 38.74
CA SER A 35 -26.38 20.90 38.83
C SER A 35 -27.20 22.13 38.44
N LYS A 36 -27.08 23.19 39.23
CA LYS A 36 -27.96 24.39 39.17
C LYS A 36 -27.89 25.21 37.88
N ASP A 37 -27.16 24.80 36.86
CA ASP A 37 -27.21 25.40 35.52
C ASP A 37 -27.36 24.30 34.46
N THR A 38 -28.32 24.53 33.56
CA THR A 38 -28.95 23.55 32.66
C THR A 38 -28.01 22.87 31.66
N CYS A 39 -27.80 21.55 31.81
CA CYS A 39 -27.66 20.54 30.75
C CYS A 39 -27.75 19.12 31.37
N PHE A 40 -28.61 18.24 30.84
CA PHE A 40 -28.69 16.84 31.27
C PHE A 40 -27.93 15.94 30.28
N ALA A 41 -27.04 15.09 30.79
CA ALA A 41 -26.46 13.98 30.03
C ALA A 41 -27.26 12.70 30.33
N VAL A 42 -27.65 11.97 29.29
CA VAL A 42 -28.29 10.66 29.42
C VAL A 42 -27.23 9.59 29.18
N PHE A 43 -27.05 8.71 30.16
CA PHE A 43 -26.21 7.53 30.03
C PHE A 43 -27.10 6.31 29.83
N GLY A 44 -26.78 5.51 28.81
CA GLY A 44 -27.43 4.23 28.56
C GLY A 44 -26.38 3.15 28.35
N THR A 45 -26.42 2.12 29.18
CA THR A 45 -25.69 0.86 28.96
C THR A 45 -26.64 -0.14 28.32
N VAL A 46 -26.25 -0.66 27.16
CA VAL A 46 -26.96 -1.79 26.53
C VAL A 46 -26.13 -3.04 26.80
N LYS A 47 -26.75 -4.00 27.50
CA LYS A 47 -26.22 -5.33 27.73
C LYS A 47 -26.54 -6.20 26.52
N HIS A 48 -25.50 -6.66 25.83
CA HIS A 48 -25.63 -7.63 24.74
C HIS A 48 -24.93 -8.91 25.18
N VAL A 49 -25.64 -10.04 25.18
CA VAL A 49 -25.07 -11.35 25.51
C VAL A 49 -25.03 -12.16 24.23
N VAL A 50 -23.84 -12.62 23.84
CA VAL A 50 -23.63 -13.57 22.75
C VAL A 50 -22.67 -14.63 23.30
N ASP A 51 -23.07 -15.89 23.24
CA ASP A 51 -22.27 -17.06 23.63
C ASP A 51 -21.63 -16.97 25.02
N ASP A 52 -22.45 -16.65 26.04
CA ASP A 52 -22.05 -16.56 27.46
C ASP A 52 -20.95 -15.54 27.80
N GLU A 53 -20.56 -14.69 26.86
CA GLU A 53 -19.75 -13.50 27.13
C GLU A 53 -20.62 -12.23 27.20
N GLU A 54 -20.40 -11.43 28.25
CA GLU A 54 -21.11 -10.17 28.47
C GLU A 54 -20.43 -9.01 27.73
N TRP A 55 -21.15 -8.43 26.77
CA TRP A 55 -20.70 -7.23 26.05
C TRP A 55 -21.47 -6.01 26.56
N TRP A 56 -20.72 -5.02 27.03
CA TRP A 56 -21.27 -3.76 27.52
C TRP A 56 -21.05 -2.66 26.47
N TYR A 57 -22.14 -2.14 25.92
CA TYR A 57 -22.11 -0.99 25.04
C TYR A 57 -22.54 0.26 25.81
N THR A 58 -21.65 1.23 25.97
CA THR A 58 -21.99 2.55 26.50
C THR A 58 -22.23 3.49 25.33
N ALA A 59 -23.49 3.86 25.10
CA ALA A 59 -23.81 4.91 24.16
C ALA A 59 -23.82 6.27 24.89
N CYS A 60 -22.97 7.19 24.46
CA CYS A 60 -23.06 8.61 24.82
C CYS A 60 -23.73 9.37 23.68
N THR A 61 -24.97 9.79 23.88
CA THR A 61 -25.63 10.78 23.00
C THR A 61 -25.59 12.15 23.67
N TYR A 62 -24.84 13.08 23.10
CA TYR A 62 -24.89 14.49 23.50
C TYR A 62 -26.00 15.18 22.72
N ASN A 63 -27.17 15.34 23.33
CA ASN A 63 -28.28 16.07 22.70
C ASN A 63 -28.08 17.57 22.97
N LYS A 64 -27.63 18.32 21.97
CA LYS A 64 -27.34 19.76 22.09
C LYS A 64 -28.60 20.59 21.82
N TYR A 65 -29.60 20.55 22.70
CA TYR A 65 -30.69 21.52 22.70
C TYR A 65 -31.09 21.90 24.14
N CYS A 66 -30.78 23.13 24.54
CA CYS A 66 -31.50 23.80 25.61
C CYS A 66 -32.87 24.23 25.06
N ILE A 67 -33.96 23.64 25.56
CA ILE A 67 -35.31 24.12 25.28
C ILE A 67 -35.48 25.47 25.99
N LYS A 68 -35.47 26.57 25.24
CA LYS A 68 -36.22 27.78 25.57
C LYS A 68 -37.31 27.94 24.52
N ARG A 69 -38.55 28.11 24.99
CA ARG A 69 -39.76 28.32 24.18
C ARG A 69 -39.54 29.41 23.12
N GLY A 70 -39.83 29.10 21.85
CA GLY A 70 -40.28 30.06 20.85
C GLY A 70 -39.44 30.16 19.57
N LEU A 71 -40.13 29.90 18.44
CA LEU A 71 -39.87 30.32 17.06
C LEU A 71 -38.86 29.53 16.20
N ALA A 72 -39.33 29.34 14.96
CA ALA A 72 -38.77 28.53 13.88
C ALA A 72 -37.66 29.27 13.12
N GLU A 73 -36.72 28.51 12.52
CA GLU A 73 -36.26 28.60 11.13
C GLU A 73 -34.86 27.95 10.92
N THR A 74 -34.79 27.08 9.90
CA THR A 74 -33.65 26.69 9.02
C THR A 74 -32.29 26.22 9.59
N PHE A 75 -31.88 25.02 9.14
CA PHE A 75 -30.54 24.43 9.29
C PHE A 75 -29.64 24.74 8.07
N PRO A 76 -28.33 24.99 8.30
CA PRO A 76 -27.29 24.57 7.36
C PRO A 76 -26.32 23.55 7.98
N ARG A 77 -25.88 22.60 7.15
CA ARG A 77 -24.83 21.60 7.41
C ARG A 77 -23.46 22.26 7.38
N GLU A 78 -22.72 22.21 8.48
CA GLU A 78 -21.25 22.09 8.58
C GLU A 78 -20.81 22.27 10.04
N ILE A 79 -19.60 21.82 10.36
CA ILE A 79 -18.94 21.76 11.69
C ILE A 79 -19.06 20.38 12.37
N ILE A 80 -18.38 19.41 11.77
CA ILE A 80 -17.67 18.35 12.48
C ILE A 80 -16.27 18.90 12.76
N ASN A 81 -15.96 19.19 14.03
CA ASN A 81 -14.66 19.00 14.69
C ASN A 81 -14.60 19.82 15.99
N LEU A 82 -13.86 19.29 16.97
CA LEU A 82 -13.56 19.82 18.31
C LEU A 82 -14.65 19.65 19.36
N VAL A 83 -14.59 18.56 20.14
CA VAL A 83 -14.87 18.63 21.58
C VAL A 83 -13.89 17.74 22.36
N ASP A 84 -12.92 18.43 22.97
CA ASP A 84 -12.19 18.07 24.17
C ASP A 84 -13.12 18.26 25.40
N ARG A 85 -13.17 17.30 26.33
CA ARG A 85 -13.38 17.49 27.79
C ARG A 85 -13.55 16.16 28.54
N SER A 86 -12.68 15.99 29.53
CA SER A 86 -12.58 14.94 30.55
C SER A 86 -13.77 14.85 31.51
N PHE A 87 -14.21 13.63 31.83
CA PHE A 87 -15.15 13.33 32.92
C PHE A 87 -14.41 12.66 34.10
N LEU A 88 -14.56 13.23 35.30
CA LEU A 88 -14.10 12.65 36.57
C LEU A 88 -15.13 11.63 37.09
N PHE A 89 -14.73 10.37 37.27
CA PHE A 89 -15.42 9.45 38.18
C PHE A 89 -14.75 9.49 39.56
N LYS A 90 -15.54 9.70 40.61
CA LYS A 90 -15.08 9.64 42.00
C LYS A 90 -15.11 8.17 42.45
N VAL A 91 -13.96 7.50 42.36
CA VAL A 91 -13.74 6.18 43.00
C VAL A 91 -13.07 6.41 44.35
N GLU A 92 -13.72 5.99 45.43
CA GLU A 92 -13.11 5.91 46.77
C GLU A 92 -12.22 4.67 46.83
N VAL A 93 -10.90 4.89 46.76
CA VAL A 93 -9.89 3.85 47.01
C VAL A 93 -9.68 3.77 48.52
N LYS A 94 -9.80 2.56 49.10
CA LYS A 94 -9.53 2.32 50.53
C LYS A 94 -8.14 2.82 50.92
N SER A 95 -8.08 3.44 52.09
CA SER A 95 -6.93 4.14 52.68
C SER A 95 -5.62 3.37 52.56
N GLY A 96 -4.75 3.81 51.66
CA GLY A 96 -3.40 3.28 51.46
C GLY A 96 -2.63 4.03 50.37
N CYS A 97 -3.33 4.60 49.39
CA CYS A 97 -2.70 5.44 48.35
C CYS A 97 -2.55 6.89 48.81
N ASN A 98 -1.33 7.41 48.69
CA ASN A 98 -0.94 8.75 49.11
C ASN A 98 -1.77 9.84 48.39
N SER A 99 -2.10 10.95 49.04
CA SER A 99 -3.01 12.00 48.52
C SER A 99 -2.50 12.72 47.25
N HIS A 100 -1.24 12.49 46.88
CA HIS A 100 -0.63 12.94 45.62
C HIS A 100 -1.07 12.08 44.41
N PHE A 101 -1.40 10.80 44.63
CA PHE A 101 -1.92 9.85 43.64
C PHE A 101 -3.27 10.30 43.06
N GLU A 102 -4.14 10.91 43.88
CA GLU A 102 -5.50 11.28 43.46
C GLU A 102 -5.57 12.44 42.45
N LYS A 103 -4.61 13.39 42.46
CA LYS A 103 -4.73 14.62 41.65
C LYS A 103 -4.10 14.50 40.25
N THR A 104 -3.03 13.72 40.10
CA THR A 104 -2.32 13.60 38.82
C THR A 104 -2.82 12.41 37.98
N PHE A 105 -3.19 11.29 38.62
CA PHE A 105 -3.56 10.05 37.91
C PHE A 105 -5.04 9.93 37.51
N ARG A 106 -5.98 10.57 38.24
CA ARG A 106 -7.42 10.63 37.86
C ARG A 106 -7.67 11.29 36.51
N VAL A 107 -6.70 12.03 35.99
CA VAL A 107 -6.76 12.74 34.70
C VAL A 107 -6.33 11.83 33.54
N ILE A 108 -5.71 10.68 33.81
CA ILE A 108 -4.99 9.87 32.83
C ILE A 108 -5.58 8.45 32.69
N PHE A 109 -5.92 7.79 33.80
CA PHE A 109 -6.42 6.41 33.82
C PHE A 109 -7.83 6.33 34.41
N PHE A 110 -8.70 5.52 33.80
CA PHE A 110 -10.01 5.20 34.34
C PHE A 110 -9.94 3.93 35.17
N TYR A 111 -10.36 4.01 36.43
CA TYR A 111 -10.58 2.85 37.29
C TYR A 111 -12.08 2.55 37.36
N LEU A 112 -12.49 1.34 36.98
CA LEU A 112 -13.88 0.89 37.08
C LEU A 112 -14.08 -0.03 38.29
N PRO A 113 -15.31 -0.16 38.84
CA PRO A 113 -15.59 -0.91 40.07
C PRO A 113 -15.13 -2.38 40.11
N ASP A 114 -14.76 -2.97 38.97
CA ASP A 114 -14.42 -4.40 38.83
C ASP A 114 -12.91 -4.68 38.63
N GLY A 115 -12.05 -3.77 39.08
CA GLY A 115 -10.59 -3.95 38.97
C GLY A 115 -10.05 -3.77 37.55
N ILE A 116 -10.72 -2.94 36.74
CA ILE A 116 -10.31 -2.60 35.37
C ILE A 116 -9.55 -1.27 35.41
N VAL A 117 -8.33 -1.26 34.88
CA VAL A 117 -7.57 -0.05 34.58
C VAL A 117 -7.50 0.11 33.07
N TYR A 118 -8.02 1.24 32.58
CA TYR A 118 -8.11 1.53 31.16
C TYR A 118 -7.60 2.94 30.84
N GLN A 119 -6.81 3.07 29.78
CA GLN A 119 -6.46 4.35 29.19
C GLN A 119 -6.74 4.34 27.68
N LYS A 120 -7.37 5.41 27.18
CA LYS A 120 -7.61 5.60 25.74
C LYS A 120 -7.10 6.97 25.29
N ARG A 121 -6.26 6.96 24.24
CA ARG A 121 -5.97 8.10 23.36
C ARG A 121 -5.49 9.39 24.04
N ARG A 122 -4.64 9.29 25.07
CA ARG A 122 -3.83 10.42 25.53
C ARG A 122 -2.35 10.08 25.32
N GLN A 123 -1.63 10.96 24.63
CA GLN A 123 -0.18 10.90 24.50
C GLN A 123 0.42 11.04 25.89
N LEU A 124 0.95 9.94 26.44
CA LEU A 124 1.73 9.98 27.66
C LEU A 124 3.19 9.81 27.26
N ASN A 125 3.94 10.90 27.32
CA ASN A 125 5.40 10.83 27.37
C ASN A 125 5.84 10.38 28.78
N ILE A 126 5.33 9.24 29.25
CA ILE A 126 5.62 8.65 30.56
C ILE A 126 6.22 7.27 30.36
N LEU A 127 7.14 6.88 31.24
CA LEU A 127 7.77 5.57 31.21
C LEU A 127 6.88 4.51 31.87
N ILE A 128 6.75 3.34 31.24
CA ILE A 128 5.92 2.24 31.78
C ILE A 128 6.41 1.75 33.16
N ASN A 129 7.73 1.77 33.42
CA ASN A 129 8.27 1.42 34.73
C ASN A 129 7.80 2.37 35.84
N GLU A 130 7.65 3.66 35.56
CA GLU A 130 7.10 4.63 36.52
C GLU A 130 5.62 4.37 36.79
N ILE A 131 4.86 4.02 35.74
CA ILE A 131 3.44 3.65 35.88
C ILE A 131 3.31 2.42 36.77
N LEU A 132 4.15 1.39 36.58
CA LEU A 132 4.15 0.20 37.42
C LEU A 132 4.49 0.53 38.87
N GLU A 133 5.51 1.35 39.12
CA GLU A 133 5.89 1.78 40.48
C GLU A 133 4.73 2.47 41.21
N ILE A 134 3.92 3.21 40.47
CA ILE A 134 2.76 3.94 41.01
C ILE A 134 1.56 2.99 41.24
N LEU A 135 1.25 2.13 40.27
CA LEU A 135 0.07 1.25 40.35
C LEU A 135 0.26 0.10 41.33
N THR A 136 1.47 -0.43 41.44
CA THR A 136 1.75 -1.66 42.18
C THR A 136 1.32 -1.59 43.66
N PRO A 137 1.72 -0.58 44.46
CA PRO A 137 1.31 -0.51 45.87
C PRO A 137 -0.20 -0.30 46.06
N CYS A 138 -0.86 0.26 45.05
CA CYS A 138 -2.23 0.77 45.15
C CYS A 138 -3.29 -0.25 44.75
N VAL A 139 -3.08 -0.93 43.62
CA VAL A 139 -4.17 -1.70 42.98
C VAL A 139 -3.74 -3.10 42.53
N SER A 140 -2.48 -3.51 42.69
CA SER A 140 -2.01 -4.81 42.16
C SER A 140 -2.77 -6.03 42.68
N HIS A 141 -3.35 -5.92 43.89
CA HIS A 141 -4.10 -6.98 44.54
C HIS A 141 -5.57 -7.09 44.05
N VAL A 142 -6.10 -6.07 43.35
CA VAL A 142 -7.49 -6.06 42.85
C VAL A 142 -7.60 -6.05 41.33
N VAL A 143 -6.56 -5.64 40.60
CA VAL A 143 -6.63 -5.48 39.15
C VAL A 143 -6.72 -6.84 38.45
N THR A 144 -7.75 -6.96 37.61
CA THR A 144 -7.99 -8.12 36.74
C THR A 144 -7.73 -7.80 35.27
N ARG A 145 -7.79 -6.52 34.88
CA ARG A 145 -7.53 -6.07 33.51
C ARG A 145 -6.67 -4.81 33.52
N LEU A 146 -5.53 -4.86 32.84
CA LEU A 146 -4.63 -3.73 32.64
C LEU A 146 -4.46 -3.46 31.14
N ILE A 147 -5.11 -2.41 30.65
CA ILE A 147 -5.17 -2.09 29.21
C ILE A 147 -4.64 -0.68 28.99
N ILE A 148 -3.46 -0.58 28.41
CA ILE A 148 -2.75 0.67 28.11
C ILE A 148 -2.19 0.60 26.68
N SER A 149 -3.07 0.58 25.68
CA SER A 149 -2.69 0.53 24.27
C SER A 149 -2.66 1.91 23.60
N SER A 150 -1.89 2.05 22.51
CA SER A 150 -1.86 3.26 21.66
C SER A 150 -1.64 4.56 22.46
N SER A 151 -0.74 4.52 23.44
CA SER A 151 -0.53 5.60 24.42
C SER A 151 0.85 6.27 24.32
N GLN A 152 1.67 5.85 23.35
CA GLN A 152 3.04 6.34 23.13
C GLN A 152 3.96 6.12 24.34
N LEU A 153 3.68 5.10 25.14
CA LEU A 153 4.53 4.76 26.29
C LEU A 153 5.90 4.28 25.83
N SER A 154 6.92 4.63 26.61
CA SER A 154 8.29 4.13 26.43
C SER A 154 8.82 3.53 27.74
N GLY A 155 10.08 3.09 27.77
CA GLY A 155 10.66 2.39 28.93
C GLY A 155 10.56 0.88 28.83
N TYR A 156 10.62 0.18 29.96
CA TYR A 156 10.66 -1.29 30.01
C TYR A 156 9.82 -1.86 31.16
N LEU A 157 9.37 -3.11 31.01
CA LEU A 157 8.63 -3.81 32.06
C LEU A 157 9.58 -4.25 33.19
N THR A 158 9.26 -3.87 34.43
CA THR A 158 10.03 -4.25 35.62
C THR A 158 9.47 -5.51 36.28
N ASP A 159 10.23 -6.11 37.22
CA ASP A 159 9.76 -7.28 37.97
C ASP A 159 8.51 -7.01 38.84
N GLN A 160 8.10 -5.75 39.02
CA GLN A 160 6.88 -5.38 39.73
C GLN A 160 5.61 -5.92 39.04
N ILE A 161 5.68 -6.22 37.73
CA ILE A 161 4.54 -6.79 37.00
C ILE A 161 4.04 -8.10 37.63
N GLY A 162 4.94 -8.89 38.26
CA GLY A 162 4.59 -10.13 38.96
C GLY A 162 3.76 -9.94 40.24
N LEU A 163 3.50 -8.71 40.67
CA LEU A 163 2.66 -8.41 41.84
C LEU A 163 1.16 -8.34 41.49
N PHE A 164 0.81 -8.29 40.21
CA PHE A 164 -0.57 -8.25 39.71
C PHE A 164 -1.18 -9.65 39.61
N LYS A 165 -1.19 -10.41 40.73
CA LYS A 165 -1.50 -11.86 40.72
C LYS A 165 -2.89 -12.23 40.19
N ASN A 166 -3.86 -11.32 40.22
CA ASN A 166 -5.24 -11.55 39.80
C ASN A 166 -5.51 -11.12 38.35
N ILE A 167 -4.46 -10.73 37.60
CA ILE A 167 -4.64 -10.24 36.24
C ILE A 167 -5.04 -11.37 35.28
N VAL A 168 -6.03 -11.09 34.45
CA VAL A 168 -6.60 -11.97 33.43
C VAL A 168 -6.32 -11.44 32.04
N ARG A 169 -6.36 -10.11 31.86
CA ARG A 169 -6.04 -9.45 30.59
C ARG A 169 -5.00 -8.35 30.76
N MET A 170 -3.96 -8.41 29.94
CA MET A 170 -2.93 -7.39 29.84
C MET A 170 -2.77 -6.99 28.37
N ASP A 171 -2.87 -5.69 28.09
CA ASP A 171 -2.75 -5.15 26.74
C ASP A 171 -1.91 -3.87 26.78
N PHE A 172 -0.72 -3.96 26.20
CA PHE A 172 0.24 -2.86 26.03
C PHE A 172 0.51 -2.57 24.55
N SER A 173 -0.38 -2.97 23.66
CA SER A 173 -0.20 -2.89 22.21
C SER A 173 0.02 -1.46 21.70
N ASN A 174 0.77 -1.33 20.60
CA ASN A 174 1.00 -0.06 19.89
C ASN A 174 1.59 1.03 20.80
N ASN A 175 2.77 0.76 21.34
CA ASN A 175 3.56 1.69 22.14
C ASN A 175 5.04 1.64 21.68
N SER A 176 5.96 2.17 22.48
CA SER A 176 7.41 2.14 22.25
C SER A 176 8.14 1.51 23.44
N ILE A 177 7.54 0.48 24.05
CA ILE A 177 8.11 -0.24 25.18
C ILE A 177 9.20 -1.17 24.66
N HIS A 178 10.38 -1.12 25.27
CA HIS A 178 11.54 -1.93 24.91
C HIS A 178 11.99 -2.79 26.09
N GLY A 179 13.03 -3.60 25.88
CA GLY A 179 13.56 -4.51 26.91
C GLY A 179 13.15 -5.96 26.70
N ALA A 180 13.77 -6.86 27.47
CA ALA A 180 13.32 -8.24 27.56
C ALA A 180 12.15 -8.39 28.55
N LEU A 181 11.32 -9.41 28.37
CA LEU A 181 10.24 -9.70 29.32
C LEU A 181 10.81 -10.08 30.70
N PRO A 182 10.34 -9.45 31.80
CA PRO A 182 10.82 -9.77 33.15
C PRO A 182 10.33 -11.15 33.59
N ARG A 183 11.18 -11.92 34.28
CA ARG A 183 10.85 -13.30 34.74
C ARG A 183 9.61 -13.34 35.63
N SER A 184 9.32 -12.26 36.36
CA SER A 184 8.15 -12.19 37.23
C SER A 184 6.82 -12.22 36.47
N LEU A 185 6.80 -11.86 35.18
CA LEU A 185 5.61 -11.97 34.32
C LEU A 185 5.12 -13.42 34.23
N GLY A 186 6.04 -14.39 34.20
CA GLY A 186 5.71 -15.82 34.18
C GLY A 186 5.01 -16.33 35.45
N LYS A 187 4.91 -15.51 36.51
CA LYS A 187 4.19 -15.86 37.75
C LYS A 187 2.70 -15.54 37.72
N LEU A 188 2.21 -14.92 36.63
CA LEU A 188 0.82 -14.47 36.50
C LEU A 188 -0.08 -15.62 36.01
N SER A 189 -0.31 -16.60 36.88
CA SER A 189 -1.01 -17.85 36.54
C SER A 189 -2.47 -17.68 36.09
N SER A 190 -3.09 -16.54 36.36
CA SER A 190 -4.47 -16.24 35.94
C SER A 190 -4.57 -15.54 34.57
N LEU A 191 -3.44 -15.21 33.94
CA LEU A 191 -3.41 -14.45 32.70
C LEU A 191 -3.91 -15.31 31.53
N ARG A 192 -4.92 -14.79 30.83
CA ARG A 192 -5.57 -15.45 29.68
C ARG A 192 -5.34 -14.71 28.37
N ILE A 193 -5.26 -13.39 28.43
CA ILE A 193 -5.07 -12.53 27.25
C ILE A 193 -3.85 -11.66 27.50
N LEU A 194 -2.83 -11.82 26.65
CA LEU A 194 -1.64 -10.98 26.63
C LEU A 194 -1.45 -10.40 25.23
N ASP A 195 -1.49 -9.07 25.13
CA ASP A 195 -1.19 -8.34 23.90
C ASP A 195 -0.04 -7.36 24.13
N LEU A 196 1.08 -7.62 23.47
CA LEU A 196 2.31 -6.84 23.49
C LEU A 196 2.67 -6.31 22.09
N SER A 197 1.76 -6.41 21.12
CA SER A 197 2.02 -6.12 19.72
C SER A 197 2.50 -4.69 19.47
N GLN A 198 3.21 -4.46 18.36
CA GLN A 198 3.67 -3.14 17.91
C GLN A 198 4.44 -2.39 19.01
N ASN A 199 5.57 -2.97 19.43
CA ASN A 199 6.47 -2.44 20.45
C ASN A 199 7.94 -2.71 20.05
N GLN A 200 8.88 -2.60 20.98
CA GLN A 200 10.31 -2.79 20.78
C GLN A 200 10.90 -3.84 21.74
N PHE A 201 10.10 -4.82 22.18
CA PHE A 201 10.57 -5.88 23.06
C PHE A 201 11.56 -6.80 22.34
N TYR A 202 12.60 -7.28 23.04
CA TYR A 202 13.63 -8.14 22.46
C TYR A 202 13.91 -9.40 23.30
N GLY A 203 14.72 -10.31 22.75
CA GLY A 203 15.08 -11.59 23.37
C GLY A 203 14.07 -12.68 23.05
N ASN A 204 14.16 -13.83 23.74
CA ASN A 204 13.22 -14.93 23.54
C ASN A 204 12.08 -14.84 24.58
N PRO A 205 10.84 -14.53 24.17
CA PRO A 205 9.72 -14.34 25.09
C PRO A 205 9.31 -15.64 25.80
N PHE A 206 9.52 -16.80 25.18
CA PHE A 206 9.09 -18.08 25.72
C PHE A 206 9.94 -18.59 26.89
N GLN A 207 11.09 -17.95 27.17
CA GLN A 207 11.78 -18.17 28.46
C GLN A 207 10.91 -17.78 29.66
N VAL A 208 9.92 -16.90 29.45
CA VAL A 208 9.00 -16.40 30.48
C VAL A 208 7.58 -16.89 30.24
N LEU A 209 7.09 -16.85 28.99
CA LEU A 209 5.69 -17.16 28.69
C LEU A 209 5.33 -18.64 28.88
N ARG A 210 6.30 -19.57 28.81
CA ARG A 210 6.09 -21.02 28.97
C ARG A 210 5.47 -21.47 30.29
N SER A 211 5.37 -20.60 31.29
CA SER A 211 4.74 -20.89 32.59
C SER A 211 3.29 -20.38 32.70
N LEU A 212 2.76 -19.75 31.66
CA LEU A 212 1.41 -19.17 31.63
C LEU A 212 0.39 -20.16 31.06
N HIS A 213 0.04 -21.17 31.85
CA HIS A 213 -0.78 -22.30 31.42
C HIS A 213 -2.22 -21.94 30.98
N GLU A 214 -2.79 -20.88 31.56
CA GLU A 214 -4.16 -20.41 31.26
C GLU A 214 -4.22 -19.47 30.05
N LEU A 215 -3.09 -19.18 29.41
CA LEU A 215 -3.01 -18.22 28.32
C LEU A 215 -3.77 -18.75 27.09
N SER A 216 -4.82 -18.04 26.69
CA SER A 216 -5.68 -18.41 25.57
C SER A 216 -5.50 -17.52 24.35
N TYR A 217 -5.08 -16.26 24.54
CA TYR A 217 -4.77 -15.31 23.48
C TYR A 217 -3.41 -14.70 23.74
N LEU A 218 -2.51 -14.84 22.78
CA LEU A 218 -1.19 -14.23 22.79
C LEU A 218 -0.97 -13.46 21.49
N SER A 219 -0.78 -12.14 21.62
CA SER A 219 -0.26 -11.31 20.53
C SER A 219 1.07 -10.68 20.94
N ILE A 220 2.11 -10.94 20.14
CA ILE A 220 3.46 -10.37 20.26
C ILE A 220 3.94 -9.80 18.92
N ASP A 221 3.02 -9.53 18.00
CA ASP A 221 3.33 -9.07 16.64
C ASP A 221 4.22 -7.81 16.63
N ASP A 222 5.00 -7.63 15.57
CA ASP A 222 5.77 -6.42 15.29
C ASP A 222 6.60 -5.94 16.50
N ASN A 223 7.55 -6.78 16.89
CA ASN A 223 8.51 -6.53 17.95
C ASN A 223 9.93 -6.90 17.48
N LEU A 224 10.91 -6.84 18.38
CA LEU A 224 12.30 -7.23 18.13
C LEU A 224 12.63 -8.58 18.79
N PHE A 225 11.63 -9.44 19.02
CA PHE A 225 11.85 -10.75 19.62
C PHE A 225 12.70 -11.62 18.67
N GLN A 226 13.61 -12.38 19.28
CA GLN A 226 14.54 -13.22 18.53
C GLN A 226 14.96 -14.47 19.29
N GLY A 227 15.43 -15.46 18.55
CA GLY A 227 15.96 -16.71 19.09
C GLY A 227 15.16 -17.94 18.67
N ILE A 228 15.47 -19.07 19.30
CA ILE A 228 14.93 -20.37 18.94
C ILE A 228 13.83 -20.76 19.93
N VAL A 229 12.65 -21.12 19.42
CA VAL A 229 11.52 -21.65 20.17
C VAL A 229 11.44 -23.15 19.93
N LYS A 230 11.45 -23.95 21.00
CA LYS A 230 11.40 -25.41 20.95
C LYS A 230 10.05 -25.94 21.42
N GLU A 231 9.81 -27.23 21.21
CA GLU A 231 8.60 -27.93 21.66
C GLU A 231 8.33 -27.70 23.17
N ASP A 232 9.34 -27.86 24.02
CA ASP A 232 9.25 -27.69 25.48
C ASP A 232 8.88 -26.26 25.91
N ASP A 233 9.16 -25.27 25.06
CA ASP A 233 8.82 -23.86 25.34
C ASP A 233 7.31 -23.60 25.15
N LEU A 234 6.64 -24.43 24.36
CA LEU A 234 5.22 -24.32 24.01
C LEU A 234 4.34 -25.39 24.68
N ALA A 235 4.93 -26.51 25.13
CA ALA A 235 4.23 -27.68 25.67
C ALA A 235 3.24 -27.39 26.82
N ASN A 236 3.44 -26.29 27.54
CA ASN A 236 2.64 -25.89 28.69
C ASN A 236 1.48 -24.95 28.36
N LEU A 237 1.41 -24.44 27.12
CA LEU A 237 0.40 -23.47 26.67
C LEU A 237 -0.87 -24.18 26.16
N THR A 238 -1.39 -25.13 26.93
CA THR A 238 -2.49 -26.03 26.53
C THR A 238 -3.82 -25.31 26.27
N SER A 239 -4.00 -24.11 26.84
CA SER A 239 -5.22 -23.30 26.67
C SER A 239 -5.18 -22.36 25.47
N LEU A 240 -4.07 -22.32 24.71
CA LEU A 240 -3.86 -21.37 23.64
C LEU A 240 -4.85 -21.61 22.49
N LYS A 241 -5.49 -20.52 22.04
CA LYS A 241 -6.50 -20.52 20.98
C LYS A 241 -6.16 -19.54 19.86
N ALA A 242 -5.56 -18.41 20.20
CA ALA A 242 -5.04 -17.44 19.23
C ALA A 242 -3.56 -17.19 19.52
N PHE A 243 -2.75 -17.32 18.48
CA PHE A 243 -1.31 -17.09 18.54
C PHE A 243 -0.86 -16.20 17.39
N LEU A 244 -0.67 -14.91 17.69
CA LEU A 244 -0.25 -13.88 16.75
C LEU A 244 1.15 -13.41 17.14
N ALA A 245 2.14 -13.72 16.31
CA ALA A 245 3.54 -13.43 16.61
C ALA A 245 4.34 -12.96 15.40
N SER A 246 3.65 -12.46 14.37
CA SER A 246 4.21 -11.96 13.13
C SER A 246 5.26 -10.86 13.33
N GLY A 247 6.16 -10.67 12.37
CA GLY A 247 7.09 -9.54 12.37
C GLY A 247 8.18 -9.62 13.46
N ASN A 248 8.57 -10.83 13.84
CA ASN A 248 9.68 -11.10 14.77
C ASN A 248 10.72 -12.03 14.14
N ASN A 249 11.95 -12.02 14.64
CA ASN A 249 13.05 -12.85 14.13
C ASN A 249 13.21 -14.16 14.93
N LEU A 250 12.14 -14.95 15.00
CA LEU A 250 12.08 -16.19 15.77
C LEU A 250 12.18 -17.41 14.85
N THR A 251 12.83 -18.47 15.33
CA THR A 251 12.93 -19.77 14.65
C THR A 251 12.16 -20.81 15.43
N LEU A 252 11.21 -21.49 14.79
CA LEU A 252 10.51 -22.63 15.39
C LEU A 252 11.28 -23.92 15.09
N ALA A 253 11.93 -24.49 16.11
CA ALA A 253 12.71 -25.71 16.00
C ALA A 253 11.97 -26.89 16.65
N VAL A 254 11.14 -27.56 15.86
CA VAL A 254 10.29 -28.69 16.26
C VAL A 254 10.52 -29.89 15.36
N GLY A 255 10.32 -31.10 15.89
CA GLY A 255 10.43 -32.34 15.15
C GLY A 255 9.24 -32.56 14.19
N PRO A 256 9.40 -33.43 13.18
CA PRO A 256 8.37 -33.67 12.15
C PRO A 256 7.10 -34.34 12.69
N ASN A 257 7.19 -34.99 13.86
CA ASN A 257 6.09 -35.68 14.54
C ASN A 257 5.56 -34.87 15.74
N TRP A 258 5.95 -33.61 15.86
CA TRP A 258 5.47 -32.76 16.95
C TRP A 258 3.96 -32.53 16.82
N LEU A 259 3.26 -32.75 17.93
CA LEU A 259 1.83 -32.48 18.06
C LEU A 259 1.67 -31.42 19.16
N PRO A 260 1.35 -30.16 18.79
CA PRO A 260 1.08 -29.11 19.75
C PRO A 260 -0.01 -29.53 20.74
N SER A 261 0.17 -29.18 22.01
CA SER A 261 -0.77 -29.50 23.09
C SER A 261 -2.03 -28.61 23.11
N PHE A 262 -2.23 -27.81 22.05
CA PHE A 262 -3.26 -26.79 21.93
C PHE A 262 -3.93 -26.84 20.55
N GLN A 263 -5.09 -26.18 20.45
CA GLN A 263 -5.90 -26.08 19.24
C GLN A 263 -6.20 -24.61 18.94
N LEU A 264 -5.66 -24.12 17.83
CA LEU A 264 -5.77 -22.72 17.43
C LEU A 264 -6.96 -22.50 16.49
N PHE A 265 -7.62 -21.35 16.65
CA PHE A 265 -8.50 -20.78 15.63
C PHE A 265 -7.77 -19.75 14.76
N GLU A 266 -6.72 -19.12 15.29
CA GLU A 266 -5.96 -18.08 14.61
C GLU A 266 -4.48 -18.24 14.89
N LEU A 267 -3.70 -18.30 13.80
CA LEU A 267 -2.26 -18.48 13.83
C LEU A 267 -1.60 -17.48 12.89
N GLY A 268 -0.79 -16.59 13.45
CA GLY A 268 0.06 -15.67 12.71
C GLY A 268 1.51 -15.83 13.11
N MET A 269 2.36 -16.29 12.20
CA MET A 269 3.80 -16.45 12.39
C MET A 269 4.58 -15.84 11.22
N ASN A 270 4.03 -14.80 10.58
CA ASN A 270 4.68 -14.17 9.44
C ASN A 270 6.11 -13.72 9.81
N SER A 271 7.08 -13.91 8.91
CA SER A 271 8.51 -13.60 9.12
C SER A 271 9.28 -14.47 10.14
N TRP A 272 8.67 -15.53 10.70
CA TRP A 272 9.41 -16.53 11.48
C TRP A 272 10.15 -17.51 10.59
N GLN A 273 11.29 -18.04 11.01
CA GLN A 273 11.91 -19.17 10.31
C GLN A 273 11.18 -20.48 10.66
N LEU A 274 10.35 -20.98 9.74
CA LEU A 274 9.62 -22.27 9.84
C LEU A 274 10.16 -23.32 8.86
N GLY A 275 10.64 -22.87 7.69
CA GLY A 275 11.10 -23.74 6.62
C GLY A 275 12.46 -24.42 6.89
N PRO A 276 12.89 -25.31 5.99
CA PRO A 276 12.44 -25.40 4.60
C PRO A 276 11.16 -26.21 4.37
N ASN A 277 10.85 -27.18 5.22
CA ASN A 277 9.71 -28.10 5.02
C ASN A 277 8.37 -27.44 5.29
N PHE A 278 7.30 -27.93 4.66
CA PHE A 278 5.95 -27.48 4.99
C PHE A 278 5.58 -27.94 6.43
N PRO A 279 5.08 -27.07 7.32
CA PRO A 279 4.87 -27.43 8.73
C PRO A 279 3.80 -28.52 8.91
N SER A 280 4.23 -29.77 9.16
CA SER A 280 3.35 -30.94 9.30
C SER A 280 2.41 -30.86 10.50
N TRP A 281 2.83 -30.18 11.57
CA TRP A 281 2.03 -30.02 12.79
C TRP A 281 0.75 -29.19 12.59
N ILE A 282 0.65 -28.40 11.52
CA ILE A 282 -0.59 -27.68 11.15
C ILE A 282 -1.73 -28.68 10.91
N HIS A 283 -1.43 -29.89 10.43
CA HIS A 283 -2.40 -30.96 10.24
C HIS A 283 -3.17 -31.31 11.53
N SER A 284 -2.56 -31.09 12.70
CA SER A 284 -3.21 -31.37 13.98
C SER A 284 -4.13 -30.24 14.47
N GLN A 285 -4.25 -29.12 13.75
CA GLN A 285 -5.04 -27.95 14.14
C GLN A 285 -6.43 -27.99 13.47
N GLU A 286 -7.39 -28.66 14.10
CA GLU A 286 -8.71 -28.94 13.49
C GLU A 286 -9.66 -27.75 13.50
N ALA A 287 -9.40 -26.73 14.34
CA ALA A 287 -10.27 -25.58 14.56
C ALA A 287 -9.81 -24.30 13.82
N LEU A 288 -8.83 -24.40 12.92
CA LEU A 288 -8.14 -23.25 12.34
C LEU A 288 -9.04 -22.45 11.37
N LEU A 289 -9.19 -21.15 11.63
CA LEU A 289 -9.96 -20.20 10.82
C LEU A 289 -9.08 -19.18 10.09
N SER A 290 -7.92 -18.84 10.65
CA SER A 290 -6.94 -17.95 10.03
C SER A 290 -5.53 -18.55 10.15
N LEU A 291 -4.82 -18.64 9.02
CA LEU A 291 -3.45 -19.12 8.94
C LEU A 291 -2.58 -18.13 8.17
N GLU A 292 -1.60 -17.55 8.84
CA GLU A 292 -0.65 -16.61 8.26
C GLU A 292 0.79 -17.04 8.56
N ILE A 293 1.47 -17.57 7.55
CA ILE A 293 2.86 -18.03 7.63
C ILE A 293 3.68 -17.50 6.43
N SER A 294 3.45 -16.24 6.08
CA SER A 294 4.18 -15.55 5.01
C SER A 294 5.62 -15.24 5.39
N ASN A 295 6.53 -15.23 4.41
CA ASN A 295 7.95 -14.93 4.64
C ASN A 295 8.59 -15.86 5.69
N THR A 296 8.31 -17.16 5.65
CA THR A 296 8.77 -18.11 6.68
C THR A 296 9.88 -19.05 6.24
N GLY A 297 10.42 -18.81 5.04
CA GLY A 297 11.50 -19.60 4.45
C GLY A 297 11.07 -21.00 4.02
N ILE A 298 9.77 -21.27 3.88
CA ILE A 298 9.25 -22.55 3.39
C ILE A 298 9.62 -22.67 1.91
N SER A 299 10.22 -23.79 1.53
CA SER A 299 10.60 -24.11 0.15
C SER A 299 10.01 -25.43 -0.35
N ASP A 300 9.25 -26.13 0.49
CA ASP A 300 8.53 -27.36 0.15
C ASP A 300 7.21 -27.06 -0.59
N SER A 301 6.62 -28.10 -1.17
CA SER A 301 5.28 -28.05 -1.75
C SER A 301 4.18 -28.06 -0.69
N ILE A 302 2.99 -27.57 -1.04
CA ILE A 302 1.81 -27.66 -0.17
C ILE A 302 1.27 -29.10 -0.25
N PRO A 303 1.25 -29.87 0.86
CA PRO A 303 0.80 -31.26 0.82
C PRO A 303 -0.69 -31.39 0.47
N ALA A 304 -1.09 -32.50 -0.17
CA ALA A 304 -2.48 -32.73 -0.55
C ALA A 304 -3.46 -32.69 0.64
N TRP A 305 -3.06 -33.26 1.80
CA TRP A 305 -3.86 -33.25 3.02
C TRP A 305 -4.24 -31.83 3.47
N PHE A 306 -3.40 -30.83 3.18
CA PHE A 306 -3.65 -29.46 3.62
C PHE A 306 -4.95 -28.92 3.04
N TRP A 307 -5.23 -29.21 1.77
CA TRP A 307 -6.45 -28.77 1.10
C TRP A 307 -7.70 -29.50 1.58
N GLU A 308 -7.54 -30.70 2.14
CA GLU A 308 -8.62 -31.48 2.75
C GLU A 308 -8.93 -30.99 4.16
N THR A 309 -7.91 -30.71 4.97
CA THR A 309 -8.06 -30.27 6.37
C THR A 309 -8.45 -28.81 6.48
N CYS A 310 -7.92 -27.92 5.64
CA CYS A 310 -8.10 -26.47 5.76
C CYS A 310 -9.32 -25.91 5.02
N HIS A 311 -10.33 -26.73 4.70
CA HIS A 311 -11.52 -26.29 3.96
C HIS A 311 -12.39 -25.25 4.70
N ASP A 312 -12.24 -25.18 6.03
CA ASP A 312 -12.95 -24.24 6.88
C ASP A 312 -12.17 -22.94 7.15
N VAL A 313 -10.92 -22.85 6.68
CA VAL A 313 -10.10 -21.65 6.82
C VAL A 313 -10.76 -20.50 6.07
N SER A 314 -10.90 -19.37 6.76
CA SER A 314 -11.44 -18.13 6.21
C SER A 314 -10.35 -17.29 5.58
N TYR A 315 -9.19 -17.19 6.21
CA TYR A 315 -8.05 -16.42 5.71
C TYR A 315 -6.79 -17.26 5.67
N LEU A 316 -6.16 -17.33 4.49
CA LEU A 316 -4.92 -18.05 4.25
C LEU A 316 -3.88 -17.11 3.64
N ASN A 317 -2.74 -16.97 4.30
CA ASN A 317 -1.60 -16.22 3.78
C ASN A 317 -0.32 -17.08 3.85
N LEU A 318 0.13 -17.56 2.69
CA LEU A 318 1.39 -18.29 2.51
C LEU A 318 2.39 -17.50 1.65
N SER A 319 2.17 -16.19 1.49
CA SER A 319 2.93 -15.36 0.56
C SER A 319 4.42 -15.24 0.90
N ASN A 320 5.21 -14.77 -0.05
CA ASN A 320 6.63 -14.46 0.14
C ASN A 320 7.45 -15.67 0.64
N ASN A 321 7.18 -16.86 0.10
CA ASN A 321 7.96 -18.08 0.38
C ASN A 321 8.57 -18.62 -0.92
N ASN A 322 9.22 -19.77 -0.86
CA ASN A 322 9.72 -20.51 -2.02
C ASN A 322 8.86 -21.75 -2.30
N ILE A 323 7.56 -21.71 -1.99
CA ILE A 323 6.66 -22.86 -2.14
C ILE A 323 6.49 -23.15 -3.63
N HIS A 324 6.65 -24.42 -4.01
CA HIS A 324 6.52 -24.89 -5.38
C HIS A 324 5.41 -25.96 -5.50
N GLY A 325 5.12 -26.37 -6.73
CA GLY A 325 4.07 -27.36 -7.04
C GLY A 325 2.81 -26.72 -7.62
N GLU A 326 1.81 -27.56 -7.87
CA GLU A 326 0.52 -27.17 -8.43
C GLU A 326 -0.54 -27.01 -7.34
N LEU A 327 -1.50 -26.12 -7.59
CA LEU A 327 -2.69 -25.99 -6.75
C LEU A 327 -3.72 -27.09 -7.08
N PRO A 328 -4.59 -27.46 -6.12
CA PRO A 328 -5.69 -28.38 -6.39
C PRO A 328 -6.64 -27.80 -7.44
N ASN A 329 -7.36 -28.67 -8.17
CA ASN A 329 -8.31 -28.25 -9.20
C ASN A 329 -9.37 -27.26 -8.69
N THR A 330 -9.75 -27.36 -7.42
CA THR A 330 -10.69 -26.45 -6.75
C THR A 330 -10.09 -25.97 -5.44
N LEU A 331 -10.10 -24.66 -5.24
CA LEU A 331 -9.64 -24.02 -4.02
C LEU A 331 -10.81 -23.82 -3.04
N MET A 332 -10.76 -24.55 -1.92
CA MET A 332 -11.83 -24.60 -0.92
C MET A 332 -11.50 -23.72 0.31
N ILE A 333 -11.39 -22.40 0.12
CA ILE A 333 -11.13 -21.44 1.22
C ILE A 333 -12.30 -20.46 1.33
N LYS A 334 -12.69 -20.03 2.53
CA LYS A 334 -13.97 -19.33 2.76
C LYS A 334 -13.96 -17.81 2.56
N SER A 335 -12.82 -17.14 2.41
CA SER A 335 -12.83 -15.67 2.21
C SER A 335 -11.62 -15.13 1.47
N GLY A 336 -10.42 -15.19 2.05
CA GLY A 336 -9.23 -14.53 1.53
C GLY A 336 -8.06 -15.49 1.36
N VAL A 337 -7.40 -15.43 0.21
CA VAL A 337 -6.22 -16.25 -0.11
C VAL A 337 -5.11 -15.37 -0.66
N ASP A 338 -3.96 -15.38 0.03
CA ASP A 338 -2.68 -14.85 -0.45
C ASP A 338 -1.68 -15.99 -0.64
N LEU A 339 -1.37 -16.30 -1.89
CA LEU A 339 -0.29 -17.22 -2.25
C LEU A 339 0.79 -16.50 -3.07
N SER A 340 0.79 -15.17 -3.03
CA SER A 340 1.67 -14.35 -3.86
C SER A 340 3.15 -14.53 -3.54
N SER A 341 4.03 -14.26 -4.51
CA SER A 341 5.49 -14.33 -4.34
C SER A 341 5.95 -15.70 -3.87
N ASN A 342 5.71 -16.71 -4.71
CA ASN A 342 6.11 -18.10 -4.54
C ASN A 342 6.60 -18.69 -5.89
N GLN A 343 6.81 -20.00 -5.95
CA GLN A 343 7.21 -20.75 -7.15
C GLN A 343 6.10 -21.71 -7.62
N LEU A 344 4.83 -21.38 -7.32
CA LEU A 344 3.67 -22.18 -7.73
C LEU A 344 3.52 -22.14 -9.25
N HIS A 345 3.14 -23.26 -9.85
CA HIS A 345 2.98 -23.38 -11.29
C HIS A 345 1.73 -24.21 -11.65
N GLY A 346 1.57 -24.52 -12.93
CA GLY A 346 0.40 -25.21 -13.45
C GLY A 346 -0.72 -24.24 -13.84
N LYS A 347 -1.96 -24.74 -13.86
CA LYS A 347 -3.14 -23.95 -14.24
C LYS A 347 -3.75 -23.27 -13.01
N LEU A 348 -4.53 -22.21 -13.24
CA LEU A 348 -5.33 -21.59 -12.19
C LEU A 348 -6.44 -22.53 -11.69
N PRO A 349 -6.71 -22.56 -10.38
CA PRO A 349 -7.75 -23.43 -9.80
C PRO A 349 -9.15 -22.84 -10.00
N HIS A 350 -10.18 -23.70 -9.97
CA HIS A 350 -11.55 -23.25 -9.79
C HIS A 350 -11.75 -22.69 -8.38
N LEU A 351 -12.53 -21.61 -8.27
CA LEU A 351 -12.81 -20.97 -6.98
C LEU A 351 -14.20 -21.36 -6.49
N ASN A 352 -14.32 -21.64 -5.19
CA ASN A 352 -15.62 -21.75 -4.54
C ASN A 352 -16.36 -20.38 -4.51
N ASP A 353 -17.60 -20.38 -4.02
CA ASP A 353 -18.45 -19.18 -4.03
C ASP A 353 -18.16 -18.21 -2.87
N TYR A 354 -17.29 -18.57 -1.94
CA TYR A 354 -17.05 -17.78 -0.73
C TYR A 354 -15.82 -16.87 -0.83
N ILE A 355 -14.89 -17.12 -1.76
CA ILE A 355 -13.70 -16.29 -1.91
C ILE A 355 -14.07 -14.89 -2.39
N HIS A 356 -13.67 -13.89 -1.61
CA HIS A 356 -13.84 -12.46 -1.90
C HIS A 356 -12.53 -11.75 -2.27
N TRP A 357 -11.39 -12.29 -1.83
CA TRP A 357 -10.06 -11.73 -2.08
C TRP A 357 -9.08 -12.84 -2.47
N LEU A 358 -8.46 -12.70 -3.64
CA LEU A 358 -7.53 -13.68 -4.18
C LEU A 358 -6.29 -12.99 -4.73
N ASP A 359 -5.12 -13.32 -4.17
CA ASP A 359 -3.81 -12.94 -4.68
C ASP A 359 -2.97 -14.19 -5.00
N LEU A 360 -2.73 -14.41 -6.29
CA LEU A 360 -1.86 -15.45 -6.84
C LEU A 360 -0.67 -14.84 -7.59
N SER A 361 -0.39 -13.55 -7.37
CA SER A 361 0.61 -12.82 -8.13
C SER A 361 2.04 -13.28 -7.86
N ASN A 362 2.96 -12.98 -8.78
CA ASN A 362 4.39 -13.29 -8.65
C ASN A 362 4.63 -14.79 -8.41
N ASN A 363 4.15 -15.60 -9.37
CA ASN A 363 4.28 -17.06 -9.42
C ASN A 363 4.57 -17.48 -10.87
N SER A 364 4.46 -18.77 -11.19
CA SER A 364 4.68 -19.35 -12.52
C SER A 364 3.41 -20.01 -13.09
N PHE A 365 2.21 -19.53 -12.74
CA PHE A 365 0.96 -20.05 -13.32
C PHE A 365 0.91 -19.78 -14.83
N SER A 366 0.35 -20.72 -15.58
CA SER A 366 0.34 -20.67 -17.05
C SER A 366 -0.98 -21.16 -17.65
N GLY A 367 -1.17 -20.91 -18.94
CA GLY A 367 -2.40 -21.25 -19.67
C GLY A 367 -3.39 -20.10 -19.78
N SER A 368 -4.58 -20.41 -20.32
CA SER A 368 -5.62 -19.42 -20.61
C SER A 368 -6.56 -19.19 -19.41
N LEU A 369 -7.06 -17.96 -19.27
CA LEU A 369 -8.10 -17.60 -18.30
C LEU A 369 -9.48 -18.21 -18.59
N ASN A 370 -9.70 -18.82 -19.76
CA ASN A 370 -11.00 -19.36 -20.15
C ASN A 370 -11.60 -20.31 -19.10
N ASP A 371 -10.84 -21.31 -18.66
CA ASP A 371 -11.33 -22.29 -17.68
C ASP A 371 -11.61 -21.65 -16.31
N PHE A 372 -10.82 -20.63 -15.95
CA PHE A 372 -10.93 -19.91 -14.68
C PHE A 372 -12.16 -18.99 -14.65
N LEU A 373 -12.38 -18.18 -15.70
CA LEU A 373 -13.43 -17.16 -15.75
C LEU A 373 -14.78 -17.68 -16.25
N CYS A 374 -14.80 -18.54 -17.27
CA CYS A 374 -16.03 -18.87 -18.01
C CYS A 374 -16.82 -20.07 -17.45
N LYS A 375 -16.25 -20.87 -16.54
CA LYS A 375 -16.93 -22.06 -15.99
C LYS A 375 -17.77 -21.77 -14.74
N LYS A 376 -17.83 -20.53 -14.27
CA LYS A 376 -18.55 -20.13 -13.06
C LYS A 376 -19.89 -19.48 -13.39
N GLN A 377 -20.91 -19.73 -12.56
CA GLN A 377 -22.24 -19.17 -12.76
C GLN A 377 -22.33 -17.73 -12.23
N GLU A 378 -21.94 -17.50 -10.98
CA GLU A 378 -21.80 -16.16 -10.38
C GLU A 378 -20.71 -16.19 -9.30
N SER A 379 -19.87 -15.17 -9.22
CA SER A 379 -18.76 -15.07 -8.26
C SER A 379 -18.86 -13.82 -7.40
N PHE A 380 -18.64 -13.96 -6.09
CA PHE A 380 -18.60 -12.85 -5.14
C PHE A 380 -17.20 -12.25 -4.95
N LEU A 381 -16.25 -12.60 -5.82
CA LEU A 381 -14.89 -12.09 -5.78
C LEU A 381 -14.88 -10.57 -6.02
N GLN A 382 -14.14 -9.85 -5.19
CA GLN A 382 -14.02 -8.39 -5.25
C GLN A 382 -12.61 -7.94 -5.62
N PHE A 383 -11.59 -8.69 -5.19
CA PHE A 383 -10.19 -8.42 -5.49
C PHE A 383 -9.57 -9.64 -6.17
N LEU A 384 -9.03 -9.42 -7.37
CA LEU A 384 -8.35 -10.44 -8.15
C LEU A 384 -6.97 -9.92 -8.56
N ASN A 385 -5.92 -10.52 -8.00
CA ASN A 385 -4.54 -10.24 -8.40
C ASN A 385 -3.88 -11.50 -8.95
N LEU A 386 -3.62 -11.50 -10.27
CA LEU A 386 -2.92 -12.54 -11.02
C LEU A 386 -1.64 -12.01 -11.67
N ALA A 387 -1.14 -10.86 -11.21
CA ALA A 387 0.00 -10.19 -11.79
C ALA A 387 1.26 -11.05 -11.81
N SER A 388 2.19 -10.79 -12.73
CA SER A 388 3.53 -11.40 -12.74
C SER A 388 3.47 -12.94 -12.74
N ASN A 389 2.80 -13.49 -13.75
CA ASN A 389 2.68 -14.93 -14.00
C ASN A 389 2.98 -15.19 -15.49
N ASN A 390 2.83 -16.43 -15.93
CA ASN A 390 3.03 -16.85 -17.32
C ASN A 390 1.69 -17.15 -18.02
N LEU A 391 0.60 -16.49 -17.62
CA LEU A 391 -0.73 -16.66 -18.22
C LEU A 391 -0.75 -16.08 -19.63
N SER A 392 -1.48 -16.70 -20.55
CA SER A 392 -1.38 -16.40 -21.99
C SER A 392 -2.69 -16.56 -22.75
N GLY A 393 -2.72 -16.01 -23.97
CA GLY A 393 -3.88 -16.02 -24.86
C GLY A 393 -4.83 -14.85 -24.58
N GLU A 394 -5.99 -14.86 -25.23
CA GLU A 394 -6.93 -13.75 -25.10
C GLU A 394 -7.60 -13.71 -23.71
N ILE A 395 -7.86 -12.49 -23.22
CA ILE A 395 -8.71 -12.29 -22.05
C ILE A 395 -10.15 -12.62 -22.45
N PRO A 396 -10.81 -13.62 -21.82
CA PRO A 396 -12.05 -14.19 -22.34
C PRO A 396 -13.28 -13.33 -22.04
N ASP A 397 -14.31 -13.44 -22.89
CA ASP A 397 -15.53 -12.61 -22.83
C ASP A 397 -16.59 -13.14 -21.84
N CYS A 398 -16.18 -13.44 -20.61
CA CYS A 398 -17.02 -14.04 -19.57
C CYS A 398 -17.11 -13.22 -18.27
N TRP A 399 -16.77 -11.93 -18.31
CA TRP A 399 -16.68 -11.10 -17.10
C TRP A 399 -18.03 -10.79 -16.45
N MET A 400 -19.14 -11.02 -17.16
CA MET A 400 -20.49 -10.86 -16.62
C MET A 400 -20.81 -11.79 -15.45
N THR A 401 -20.04 -12.85 -15.25
CA THR A 401 -20.18 -13.78 -14.10
C THR A 401 -19.45 -13.30 -12.85
N TRP A 402 -18.74 -12.17 -12.91
CA TRP A 402 -17.94 -11.59 -11.82
C TRP A 402 -18.35 -10.15 -11.46
N PRO A 403 -19.64 -9.87 -11.21
CA PRO A 403 -20.18 -8.50 -11.16
C PRO A 403 -19.70 -7.66 -9.96
N TYR A 404 -19.10 -8.29 -8.94
CA TYR A 404 -18.63 -7.64 -7.72
C TYR A 404 -17.15 -7.24 -7.75
N LEU A 405 -16.43 -7.49 -8.85
CA LEU A 405 -15.02 -7.10 -8.94
C LEU A 405 -14.85 -5.57 -8.85
N VAL A 406 -13.97 -5.18 -7.96
CA VAL A 406 -13.59 -3.80 -7.66
C VAL A 406 -12.13 -3.54 -8.04
N ASP A 407 -11.29 -4.57 -7.92
CA ASP A 407 -9.85 -4.53 -8.20
C ASP A 407 -9.45 -5.72 -9.05
N VAL A 408 -8.90 -5.43 -10.23
CA VAL A 408 -8.45 -6.42 -11.19
C VAL A 408 -7.02 -6.09 -11.60
N ASN A 409 -6.10 -6.97 -11.24
CA ASN A 409 -4.69 -6.87 -11.62
C ASN A 409 -4.24 -8.11 -12.41
N LEU A 410 -3.97 -7.89 -13.70
CA LEU A 410 -3.51 -8.89 -14.67
C LEU A 410 -2.17 -8.48 -15.32
N GLN A 411 -1.45 -7.53 -14.72
CA GLN A 411 -0.22 -6.99 -15.31
C GLN A 411 0.90 -8.05 -15.38
N SER A 412 1.89 -7.82 -16.25
CA SER A 412 3.09 -8.67 -16.36
C SER A 412 2.75 -10.14 -16.62
N ASN A 413 1.96 -10.37 -17.66
CA ASN A 413 1.61 -11.69 -18.18
C ASN A 413 1.81 -11.69 -19.71
N ASN A 414 1.38 -12.75 -20.38
CA ASN A 414 1.48 -12.92 -21.83
C ASN A 414 0.09 -12.82 -22.51
N PHE A 415 -0.83 -12.00 -21.98
CA PHE A 415 -2.17 -11.83 -22.59
C PHE A 415 -2.08 -11.09 -23.93
N ASP A 416 -2.86 -11.54 -24.91
CA ASP A 416 -2.93 -10.94 -26.25
C ASP A 416 -4.39 -10.65 -26.66
N GLY A 417 -4.60 -10.27 -27.92
CA GLY A 417 -5.93 -9.93 -28.44
C GLY A 417 -6.45 -8.58 -27.92
N ASN A 418 -7.77 -8.40 -27.99
CA ASN A 418 -8.46 -7.18 -27.54
C ASN A 418 -9.08 -7.39 -26.16
N LEU A 419 -9.34 -6.29 -25.44
CA LEU A 419 -10.12 -6.36 -24.21
C LEU A 419 -11.60 -6.68 -24.50
N PRO A 420 -12.20 -7.68 -23.82
CA PRO A 420 -13.52 -8.17 -24.14
C PRO A 420 -14.66 -7.21 -23.70
N PRO A 421 -15.76 -7.08 -24.46
CA PRO A 421 -16.87 -6.20 -24.13
C PRO A 421 -17.58 -6.52 -22.80
N SER A 422 -17.60 -7.78 -22.37
CA SER A 422 -18.21 -8.21 -21.10
C SER A 422 -17.59 -7.53 -19.88
N MET A 423 -16.36 -7.01 -19.95
CA MET A 423 -15.77 -6.20 -18.87
C MET A 423 -16.60 -4.94 -18.57
N GLY A 424 -17.45 -4.50 -19.50
CA GLY A 424 -18.43 -3.43 -19.26
C GLY A 424 -19.54 -3.78 -18.26
N SER A 425 -19.63 -5.03 -17.80
CA SER A 425 -20.52 -5.46 -16.72
C SER A 425 -19.95 -5.17 -15.32
N LEU A 426 -18.64 -4.90 -15.22
CA LEU A 426 -17.93 -4.62 -13.96
C LEU A 426 -18.21 -3.18 -13.49
N THR A 427 -19.45 -2.92 -13.09
CA THR A 427 -19.91 -1.57 -12.73
C THR A 427 -19.31 -1.04 -11.43
N GLN A 428 -18.78 -1.92 -10.57
CA GLN A 428 -18.10 -1.55 -9.32
C GLN A 428 -16.59 -1.39 -9.47
N LEU A 429 -16.04 -1.63 -10.68
CA LEU A 429 -14.60 -1.60 -10.92
C LEU A 429 -14.01 -0.22 -10.59
N GLN A 430 -13.04 -0.22 -9.67
CA GLN A 430 -12.30 0.97 -9.25
C GLN A 430 -10.88 0.95 -9.83
N THR A 431 -10.29 -0.23 -9.99
CA THR A 431 -8.90 -0.34 -10.46
C THR A 431 -8.76 -1.43 -11.50
N LEU A 432 -8.02 -1.11 -12.56
CA LEU A 432 -7.71 -2.05 -13.63
C LEU A 432 -6.24 -1.90 -14.04
N HIS A 433 -5.47 -2.95 -13.79
CA HIS A 433 -4.04 -3.03 -14.11
C HIS A 433 -3.81 -4.12 -15.16
N LEU A 434 -3.36 -3.72 -16.34
CA LEU A 434 -3.13 -4.57 -17.50
C LEU A 434 -1.73 -4.37 -18.10
N ARG A 435 -0.87 -3.64 -17.38
CA ARG A 435 0.47 -3.26 -17.85
C ARG A 435 1.31 -4.48 -18.26
N SER A 436 2.22 -4.30 -19.22
CA SER A 436 3.21 -5.32 -19.59
C SER A 436 2.54 -6.62 -20.03
N ASN A 437 1.77 -6.52 -21.10
CA ASN A 437 1.16 -7.65 -21.81
C ASN A 437 1.35 -7.43 -23.33
N SER A 438 0.75 -8.28 -24.16
CA SER A 438 0.71 -8.14 -25.61
C SER A 438 -0.67 -7.71 -26.13
N LEU A 439 -1.44 -6.97 -25.33
CA LEU A 439 -2.79 -6.56 -25.69
C LEU A 439 -2.78 -5.59 -26.87
N SER A 440 -3.81 -5.68 -27.71
CA SER A 440 -3.96 -4.92 -28.95
C SER A 440 -5.38 -4.33 -29.06
N GLY A 441 -5.68 -3.72 -30.20
CA GLY A 441 -6.95 -3.03 -30.43
C GLY A 441 -6.90 -1.55 -30.08
N ILE A 442 -8.06 -0.97 -29.79
CA ILE A 442 -8.22 0.45 -29.47
C ILE A 442 -8.49 0.67 -27.99
N PHE A 443 -8.54 1.94 -27.57
CA PHE A 443 -8.93 2.30 -26.21
C PHE A 443 -10.29 1.66 -25.81
N PRO A 444 -10.38 0.99 -24.64
CA PRO A 444 -11.55 0.18 -24.25
C PRO A 444 -12.81 1.03 -24.03
N THR A 445 -13.77 0.93 -24.94
CA THR A 445 -15.00 1.73 -24.91
C THR A 445 -16.00 1.31 -23.83
N PHE A 446 -15.89 0.08 -23.30
CA PHE A 446 -16.75 -0.39 -22.21
C PHE A 446 -16.57 0.41 -20.92
N LEU A 447 -15.39 1.03 -20.72
CA LEU A 447 -15.10 1.89 -19.56
C LEU A 447 -16.03 3.11 -19.47
N LYS A 448 -16.72 3.48 -20.55
CA LYS A 448 -17.79 4.49 -20.51
C LYS A 448 -18.90 4.18 -19.50
N LYS A 449 -19.06 2.92 -19.12
CA LYS A 449 -20.05 2.46 -18.13
C LYS A 449 -19.51 2.40 -16.71
N THR A 450 -18.20 2.55 -16.50
CA THR A 450 -17.52 2.36 -15.22
C THR A 450 -17.21 3.70 -14.56
N ASN A 451 -18.13 4.20 -13.73
CA ASN A 451 -18.01 5.54 -13.15
C ASN A 451 -17.21 5.57 -11.82
N MET A 452 -16.82 4.41 -11.30
CA MET A 452 -16.10 4.26 -10.03
C MET A 452 -14.58 4.18 -10.21
N LEU A 453 -14.09 4.21 -11.45
CA LEU A 453 -12.68 4.00 -11.75
C LEU A 453 -11.81 5.11 -11.15
N ILE A 454 -10.82 4.71 -10.35
CA ILE A 454 -9.82 5.57 -9.73
C ILE A 454 -8.41 5.31 -10.30
N CYS A 455 -8.13 4.12 -10.84
CA CYS A 455 -6.85 3.76 -11.45
C CYS A 455 -7.06 2.96 -12.74
N LEU A 456 -6.39 3.38 -13.80
CA LEU A 456 -6.31 2.67 -15.07
C LEU A 456 -4.86 2.61 -15.55
N ASP A 457 -4.28 1.42 -15.58
CA ASP A 457 -2.95 1.18 -16.14
C ASP A 457 -3.03 0.19 -17.31
N LEU A 458 -2.84 0.70 -18.53
CA LEU A 458 -2.78 -0.04 -19.78
C LEU A 458 -1.38 0.01 -20.42
N GLY A 459 -0.35 0.41 -19.67
CA GLY A 459 0.99 0.64 -20.19
C GLY A 459 1.66 -0.61 -20.78
N GLU A 460 2.72 -0.44 -21.56
CA GLU A 460 3.55 -1.54 -22.09
C GLU A 460 2.71 -2.62 -22.79
N ASN A 461 1.94 -2.20 -23.79
CA ASN A 461 1.08 -3.03 -24.62
C ASN A 461 1.19 -2.58 -26.09
N SER A 462 0.35 -3.12 -26.97
CA SER A 462 0.27 -2.77 -28.40
C SER A 462 -1.06 -2.07 -28.77
N LEU A 463 -1.65 -1.29 -27.86
CA LEU A 463 -2.90 -0.56 -28.11
C LEU A 463 -2.68 0.57 -29.13
N THR A 464 -3.69 0.80 -29.96
CA THR A 464 -3.67 1.73 -31.10
C THR A 464 -4.88 2.68 -31.07
N GLY A 465 -5.01 3.52 -32.10
CA GLY A 465 -6.09 4.50 -32.19
C GLY A 465 -5.82 5.73 -31.33
N THR A 466 -6.85 6.52 -31.05
CA THR A 466 -6.73 7.76 -30.29
C THR A 466 -7.14 7.59 -28.84
N ILE A 467 -6.59 8.43 -27.96
CA ILE A 467 -7.13 8.62 -26.61
C ILE A 467 -8.42 9.43 -26.74
N PRO A 468 -9.58 8.89 -26.34
CA PRO A 468 -10.85 9.54 -26.65
C PRO A 468 -11.23 10.59 -25.61
N GLY A 469 -11.81 11.73 -26.04
CA GLY A 469 -12.19 12.83 -25.15
C GLY A 469 -13.19 12.46 -24.05
N TRP A 470 -14.06 11.46 -24.29
CA TRP A 470 -15.01 11.01 -23.26
C TRP A 470 -14.34 10.48 -21.98
N ILE A 471 -13.03 10.19 -21.99
CA ILE A 471 -12.31 9.81 -20.77
C ILE A 471 -12.42 10.88 -19.70
N GLY A 472 -12.27 12.15 -20.09
CA GLY A 472 -12.41 13.31 -19.22
C GLY A 472 -13.86 13.63 -18.88
N GLU A 473 -14.81 13.25 -19.76
CA GLU A 473 -16.24 13.46 -19.52
C GLU A 473 -16.88 12.42 -18.59
N LYS A 474 -16.31 11.20 -18.53
CA LYS A 474 -16.91 10.04 -17.84
C LYS A 474 -16.12 9.54 -16.65
N LEU A 475 -14.78 9.51 -16.73
CA LEU A 475 -13.92 8.95 -15.68
C LEU A 475 -13.46 10.03 -14.70
N LEU A 476 -14.42 10.79 -14.17
CA LEU A 476 -14.13 11.98 -13.34
C LEU A 476 -13.48 11.64 -11.99
N ASN A 477 -13.62 10.40 -11.51
CA ASN A 477 -13.01 9.92 -10.25
C ASN A 477 -11.57 9.43 -10.41
N LEU A 478 -11.04 9.41 -11.64
CA LEU A 478 -9.73 8.85 -11.93
C LEU A 478 -8.63 9.68 -11.26
N LYS A 479 -7.74 8.98 -10.56
CA LYS A 479 -6.55 9.54 -9.92
C LYS A 479 -5.27 9.18 -10.68
N ILE A 480 -5.28 8.04 -11.37
CA ILE A 480 -4.13 7.49 -12.08
C ILE A 480 -4.56 7.06 -13.47
N LEU A 481 -3.95 7.66 -14.49
CA LEU A 481 -4.09 7.29 -15.90
C LEU A 481 -2.71 6.98 -16.47
N ARG A 482 -2.45 5.70 -16.74
CA ARG A 482 -1.16 5.23 -17.27
C ARG A 482 -1.38 4.48 -18.57
N LEU A 483 -0.89 5.06 -19.66
CA LEU A 483 -0.90 4.50 -21.01
C LEU A 483 0.51 4.40 -21.64
N PRO A 484 1.63 4.34 -20.89
CA PRO A 484 2.95 4.47 -21.50
C PRO A 484 3.28 3.31 -22.43
N SER A 485 4.18 3.49 -23.37
CA SER A 485 4.71 2.41 -24.23
C SER A 485 3.59 1.64 -24.95
N ASN A 486 2.77 2.38 -25.68
CA ASN A 486 1.73 1.87 -26.58
C ASN A 486 1.91 2.50 -27.98
N ARG A 487 0.91 2.39 -28.85
CA ARG A 487 0.91 2.97 -30.20
C ARG A 487 -0.23 3.97 -30.39
N PHE A 488 -0.67 4.63 -29.31
CA PHE A 488 -1.73 5.65 -29.41
C PHE A 488 -1.29 6.82 -30.29
N THR A 489 -2.19 7.33 -31.12
CA THR A 489 -1.99 8.46 -32.04
C THR A 489 -2.99 9.57 -31.74
N GLY A 490 -2.90 10.68 -32.48
CA GLY A 490 -3.81 11.81 -32.33
C GLY A 490 -3.33 12.81 -31.28
N HIS A 491 -4.22 13.75 -30.95
CA HIS A 491 -3.96 14.79 -29.96
C HIS A 491 -4.26 14.27 -28.55
N ILE A 492 -3.60 14.83 -27.54
CA ILE A 492 -4.03 14.71 -26.15
C ILE A 492 -5.39 15.44 -26.02
N PRO A 493 -6.49 14.75 -25.66
CA PRO A 493 -7.79 15.39 -25.54
C PRO A 493 -7.79 16.41 -24.39
N LYS A 494 -8.32 17.61 -24.66
CA LYS A 494 -8.42 18.68 -23.66
C LYS A 494 -9.32 18.31 -22.49
N GLU A 495 -10.25 17.37 -22.70
CA GLU A 495 -11.17 16.88 -21.68
C GLU A 495 -10.43 16.21 -20.51
N ILE A 496 -9.16 15.77 -20.69
CA ILE A 496 -8.33 15.31 -19.56
C ILE A 496 -8.23 16.37 -18.46
N CYS A 497 -8.30 17.66 -18.81
CA CYS A 497 -8.29 18.76 -17.85
C CYS A 497 -9.53 18.78 -16.92
N ASP A 498 -10.61 18.07 -17.27
CA ASP A 498 -11.81 17.97 -16.42
C ASP A 498 -11.65 16.94 -15.28
N MET A 499 -10.57 16.15 -15.30
CA MET A 499 -10.28 15.10 -14.34
C MET A 499 -9.60 15.68 -13.08
N ILE A 500 -10.34 16.43 -12.28
CA ILE A 500 -9.82 17.23 -11.16
C ILE A 500 -9.10 16.41 -10.05
N PHE A 501 -9.32 15.10 -10.00
CA PHE A 501 -8.66 14.19 -9.04
C PHE A 501 -7.39 13.53 -9.57
N LEU A 502 -7.05 13.75 -10.86
CA LEU A 502 -5.91 13.15 -11.51
C LEU A 502 -4.60 13.62 -10.87
N ARG A 503 -3.77 12.67 -10.48
CA ARG A 503 -2.48 12.86 -9.79
C ARG A 503 -1.33 12.25 -10.57
N ASP A 504 -1.58 11.14 -11.27
CA ASP A 504 -0.58 10.52 -12.15
C ASP A 504 -1.15 10.45 -13.57
N LEU A 505 -0.53 11.21 -14.47
CA LEU A 505 -0.81 11.18 -15.91
C LEU A 505 0.46 10.74 -16.64
N ASP A 506 0.47 9.51 -17.12
CA ASP A 506 1.60 8.96 -17.88
C ASP A 506 1.12 8.51 -19.26
N LEU A 507 1.51 9.27 -20.29
CA LEU A 507 1.23 9.02 -21.70
C LEU A 507 2.51 8.75 -22.50
N ALA A 508 3.61 8.43 -21.81
CA ALA A 508 4.93 8.37 -22.41
C ALA A 508 5.05 7.31 -23.53
N LYS A 509 6.01 7.44 -24.43
CA LYS A 509 6.36 6.41 -25.43
C LYS A 509 5.13 5.99 -26.26
N ASN A 510 4.47 6.95 -26.88
CA ASN A 510 3.37 6.76 -27.82
C ASN A 510 3.64 7.56 -29.11
N ASN A 511 2.66 7.66 -30.01
CA ASN A 511 2.73 8.45 -31.24
C ASN A 511 1.81 9.68 -31.19
N LEU A 512 1.63 10.28 -30.00
CA LEU A 512 0.76 11.44 -29.80
C LEU A 512 1.39 12.69 -30.42
N PHE A 513 0.59 13.58 -31.00
CA PHE A 513 1.07 14.79 -31.67
C PHE A 513 0.20 16.01 -31.36
N GLY A 514 0.64 17.18 -31.83
CA GLY A 514 -0.01 18.46 -31.56
C GLY A 514 0.43 19.05 -30.23
N ASN A 515 -0.32 20.02 -29.72
CA ASN A 515 0.08 20.80 -28.56
C ASN A 515 -0.31 20.11 -27.24
N ILE A 516 0.47 20.35 -26.19
CA ILE A 516 0.06 20.06 -24.82
C ILE A 516 -1.16 20.95 -24.49
N PRO A 517 -2.27 20.41 -23.93
CA PRO A 517 -3.44 21.22 -23.58
C PRO A 517 -3.09 22.37 -22.64
N ASN A 518 -3.55 23.58 -22.95
CA ASN A 518 -3.32 24.77 -22.13
C ASN A 518 -4.26 24.88 -20.91
N CYS A 519 -5.09 23.86 -20.66
CA CYS A 519 -6.01 23.82 -19.53
C CYS A 519 -5.52 22.96 -18.36
N LEU A 520 -4.24 22.54 -18.37
CA LEU A 520 -3.72 21.62 -17.35
C LEU A 520 -3.80 22.20 -15.93
N ASN A 521 -3.88 23.53 -15.78
CA ASN A 521 -4.15 24.17 -14.48
C ASN A 521 -5.53 23.85 -13.89
N ASN A 522 -6.43 23.18 -14.62
CA ASN A 522 -7.68 22.65 -14.05
C ASN A 522 -7.48 21.33 -13.26
N LEU A 523 -6.30 20.72 -13.31
CA LEU A 523 -5.98 19.49 -12.55
C LEU A 523 -5.75 19.83 -11.07
N ASN A 524 -6.85 20.05 -10.34
CA ASN A 524 -6.83 20.54 -8.96
C ASN A 524 -5.95 19.72 -8.00
N ALA A 525 -5.88 18.40 -8.17
CA ALA A 525 -5.07 17.54 -7.32
C ALA A 525 -3.56 17.79 -7.45
N MET A 526 -3.11 18.48 -8.51
CA MET A 526 -1.72 18.86 -8.78
C MET A 526 -1.43 20.35 -8.55
N LEU A 527 -2.45 21.19 -8.26
CA LEU A 527 -2.27 22.64 -8.08
C LEU A 527 -1.45 23.01 -6.85
N ILE A 528 -1.67 22.30 -5.74
CA ILE A 528 -1.02 22.59 -4.46
C ILE A 528 -0.55 21.28 -3.86
N ARG A 529 0.65 21.29 -3.28
CA ARG A 529 1.18 20.13 -2.55
C ARG A 529 0.19 19.69 -1.48
N SER A 530 -0.29 18.46 -1.60
CA SER A 530 -1.27 17.88 -0.68
C SER A 530 -0.74 17.96 0.76
N ARG A 531 -1.48 18.63 1.63
CA ARG A 531 -1.30 18.58 3.10
C ARG A 531 -2.16 17.49 3.74
N SER A 532 -2.79 16.64 2.93
CA SER A 532 -3.59 15.52 3.44
C SER A 532 -2.72 14.62 4.29
N ALA A 533 -3.26 14.18 5.43
CA ALA A 533 -2.64 13.13 6.24
C ALA A 533 -2.75 11.75 5.58
N ASP A 534 -3.59 11.60 4.55
CA ASP A 534 -3.80 10.32 3.86
C ASP A 534 -2.76 10.13 2.75
N SER A 535 -1.81 9.24 3.00
CA SER A 535 -0.73 8.90 2.07
C SER A 535 -1.11 7.80 1.08
N PHE A 536 -2.28 7.19 1.24
CA PHE A 536 -2.70 6.02 0.48
C PHE A 536 -3.77 6.37 -0.55
N ILE A 537 -3.92 5.51 -1.57
CA ILE A 537 -5.09 5.48 -2.43
C ILE A 537 -5.81 4.17 -2.14
N TYR A 538 -6.99 4.26 -1.54
CA TYR A 538 -7.77 3.09 -1.15
C TYR A 538 -8.73 2.64 -2.24
N VAL A 539 -8.85 1.32 -2.37
CA VAL A 539 -9.92 0.62 -3.06
C VAL A 539 -10.89 0.10 -2.00
N LYS A 540 -12.17 0.47 -2.12
CA LYS A 540 -13.18 0.14 -1.11
C LYS A 540 -14.25 -0.76 -1.71
N ALA A 541 -14.34 -1.98 -1.19
CA ALA A 541 -15.48 -2.84 -1.45
C ALA A 541 -16.78 -2.27 -0.84
N SER A 542 -17.91 -2.58 -1.48
CA SER A 542 -19.24 -2.14 -1.04
C SER A 542 -19.75 -2.89 0.21
N SER A 543 -19.17 -4.06 0.54
CA SER A 543 -19.52 -4.86 1.72
C SER A 543 -18.56 -4.60 2.89
N LEU A 544 -19.11 -4.33 4.08
CA LEU A 544 -18.37 -4.16 5.35
C LEU A 544 -17.55 -5.40 5.78
N ARG A 545 -17.73 -6.56 5.12
CA ARG A 545 -17.03 -7.82 5.44
C ARG A 545 -15.71 -8.00 4.71
N CYS A 546 -15.41 -7.19 3.70
CA CYS A 546 -14.19 -7.31 2.91
C CYS A 546 -13.31 -6.09 3.13
N GLY A 547 -12.02 -6.33 3.37
CA GLY A 547 -11.05 -5.30 3.73
C GLY A 547 -10.89 -4.21 2.67
N THR A 548 -10.13 -3.18 3.02
CA THR A 548 -9.67 -2.15 2.08
C THR A 548 -8.39 -2.62 1.40
N ASN A 549 -8.29 -2.53 0.07
CA ASN A 549 -7.01 -2.68 -0.61
C ASN A 549 -6.38 -1.31 -0.86
N ILE A 550 -5.08 -1.29 -1.10
CA ILE A 550 -4.30 -0.08 -1.40
C ILE A 550 -3.77 -0.22 -2.82
N VAL A 551 -4.01 0.80 -3.64
CA VAL A 551 -3.48 0.88 -5.00
C VAL A 551 -1.97 1.00 -4.94
N SER A 552 -1.27 0.18 -5.73
CA SER A 552 0.15 0.40 -6.04
C SER A 552 0.31 0.80 -7.50
N SER A 553 1.34 1.59 -7.78
CA SER A 553 1.65 2.01 -9.14
C SER A 553 3.16 2.14 -9.34
N LEU A 554 3.65 1.64 -10.47
CA LEU A 554 5.07 1.71 -10.86
C LEU A 554 5.33 2.98 -11.67
N ILE A 555 5.86 4.00 -11.01
CA ILE A 555 6.13 5.32 -11.58
C ILE A 555 7.62 5.41 -11.95
N TRP A 556 7.90 5.86 -13.17
CA TRP A 556 9.27 6.08 -13.65
C TRP A 556 9.78 7.43 -13.19
N VAL A 557 10.65 7.44 -12.18
CA VAL A 557 11.22 8.65 -11.60
C VAL A 557 12.73 8.57 -11.62
N LYS A 558 13.39 9.68 -11.96
CA LYS A 558 14.86 9.77 -11.92
C LYS A 558 15.59 8.67 -12.74
N GLY A 559 14.95 8.16 -13.79
CA GLY A 559 15.50 7.10 -14.66
C GLY A 559 15.33 5.67 -14.13
N ARG A 560 14.52 5.47 -13.08
CA ARG A 560 14.21 4.15 -12.52
C ARG A 560 12.71 4.01 -12.27
N GLY A 561 12.15 2.85 -12.53
CA GLY A 561 10.79 2.51 -12.10
C GLY A 561 10.79 2.21 -10.60
N VAL A 562 9.97 2.94 -9.83
CA VAL A 562 9.76 2.67 -8.40
C VAL A 562 8.27 2.39 -8.17
N GLU A 563 7.96 1.31 -7.46
CA GLU A 563 6.59 1.02 -7.06
C GLU A 563 6.20 1.86 -5.83
N TYR A 564 5.18 2.68 -6.00
CA TYR A 564 4.59 3.49 -4.95
C TYR A 564 3.30 2.84 -4.48
N ARG A 565 3.25 2.49 -3.19
CA ARG A 565 2.05 1.96 -2.51
C ARG A 565 1.66 2.85 -1.32
N ASN A 566 2.57 3.02 -0.38
CA ASN A 566 2.26 3.64 0.91
C ASN A 566 2.17 5.17 0.90
N ILE A 567 2.75 5.81 -0.11
CA ILE A 567 2.76 7.28 -0.28
C ILE A 567 2.15 7.72 -1.62
N LEU A 568 1.52 6.79 -2.36
CA LEU A 568 0.97 7.06 -3.69
C LEU A 568 -0.03 8.22 -3.68
N GLY A 569 -0.79 8.41 -2.60
CA GLY A 569 -1.72 9.53 -2.44
C GLY A 569 -1.05 10.91 -2.38
N LEU A 570 0.26 10.96 -2.10
CA LEU A 570 1.05 12.19 -2.04
C LEU A 570 1.84 12.45 -3.33
N VAL A 571 1.97 11.45 -4.21
CA VAL A 571 2.75 11.57 -5.44
C VAL A 571 1.91 12.20 -6.53
N THR A 572 2.51 13.13 -7.28
CA THR A 572 1.93 13.70 -8.49
C THR A 572 2.94 13.71 -9.63
N ASN A 573 2.53 13.21 -10.79
CA ASN A 573 3.39 12.94 -11.94
C ASN A 573 2.69 13.32 -13.25
N VAL A 574 3.43 13.96 -14.14
CA VAL A 574 3.07 14.16 -15.55
C VAL A 574 4.24 13.70 -16.41
N ASP A 575 4.07 12.57 -17.10
CA ASP A 575 5.03 12.06 -18.06
C ASP A 575 4.39 12.01 -19.46
N LEU A 576 4.89 12.85 -20.36
CA LEU A 576 4.48 12.92 -21.76
C LEU A 576 5.64 12.60 -22.70
N SER A 577 6.73 12.03 -22.18
CA SER A 577 7.98 11.84 -22.92
C SER A 577 7.86 10.83 -24.06
N GLY A 578 8.75 10.89 -25.05
CA GLY A 578 8.79 9.92 -26.15
C GLY A 578 7.53 9.93 -27.01
N ASN A 579 7.10 11.11 -27.43
CA ASN A 579 5.96 11.33 -28.32
C ASN A 579 6.37 12.27 -29.48
N ASN A 580 5.39 12.69 -30.28
CA ASN A 580 5.55 13.66 -31.36
C ASN A 580 4.88 15.01 -31.01
N LEU A 581 4.82 15.38 -29.72
CA LEU A 581 4.20 16.62 -29.26
C LEU A 581 4.99 17.83 -29.74
N SER A 582 4.29 18.90 -30.09
CA SER A 582 4.84 20.11 -30.70
C SER A 582 4.24 21.38 -30.07
N GLY A 583 4.60 22.55 -30.59
CA GLY A 583 4.18 23.82 -30.00
C GLY A 583 5.03 24.19 -28.78
N GLU A 584 4.54 25.14 -27.98
CA GLU A 584 5.23 25.60 -26.77
C GLU A 584 4.82 24.82 -25.53
N ILE A 585 5.63 24.88 -24.47
CA ILE A 585 5.21 24.46 -23.13
C ILE A 585 4.16 25.47 -22.63
N PRO A 586 2.90 25.07 -22.40
CA PRO A 586 1.85 26.01 -22.00
C PRO A 586 2.16 26.62 -20.65
N ARG A 587 1.95 27.94 -20.51
CA ARG A 587 2.23 28.66 -19.26
C ARG A 587 1.37 28.15 -18.11
N GLU A 588 0.16 27.72 -18.40
CA GLU A 588 -0.79 27.14 -17.46
C GLU A 588 -0.26 25.85 -16.80
N LEU A 589 0.67 25.12 -17.43
CA LEU A 589 1.35 23.98 -16.78
C LEU A 589 2.11 24.42 -15.52
N THR A 590 2.61 25.66 -15.51
CA THR A 590 3.40 26.20 -14.39
C THR A 590 2.57 26.60 -13.16
N ASP A 591 1.24 26.52 -13.25
CA ASP A 591 0.34 26.70 -12.11
C ASP A 591 0.27 25.46 -11.22
N LEU A 592 0.79 24.31 -11.67
CA LEU A 592 0.79 23.04 -10.94
C LEU A 592 1.88 22.97 -9.86
N ASP A 593 1.82 23.85 -8.85
CA ASP A 593 2.82 23.92 -7.75
C ASP A 593 2.88 22.64 -6.91
N GLY A 594 1.85 21.81 -6.93
CA GLY A 594 1.84 20.50 -6.29
C GLY A 594 2.58 19.41 -7.06
N LEU A 595 2.90 19.61 -8.35
CA LEU A 595 3.54 18.60 -9.20
C LEU A 595 4.95 18.27 -8.71
N ILE A 596 5.29 16.97 -8.68
CA ILE A 596 6.58 16.47 -8.18
C ILE A 596 7.47 16.02 -9.33
N PHE A 597 6.91 15.32 -10.31
CA PHE A 597 7.64 14.78 -11.45
C PHE A 597 7.06 15.30 -12.76
N LEU A 598 7.92 15.92 -13.58
CA LEU A 598 7.55 16.42 -14.91
C LEU A 598 8.56 15.94 -15.95
N ASN A 599 8.09 15.18 -16.93
CA ASN A 599 8.90 14.66 -18.01
C ASN A 599 8.24 14.95 -19.37
N LEU A 600 8.89 15.79 -20.17
CA LEU A 600 8.46 16.17 -21.52
C LEU A 600 9.51 15.79 -22.58
N SER A 601 10.52 15.00 -22.19
CA SER A 601 11.66 14.67 -23.04
C SER A 601 11.28 13.91 -24.31
N ILE A 602 12.16 13.95 -25.32
CA ILE A 602 11.99 13.19 -26.57
C ILE A 602 10.65 13.55 -27.24
N ASN A 603 10.50 14.82 -27.60
CA ASN A 603 9.34 15.38 -28.30
C ASN A 603 9.81 16.39 -29.36
N GLN A 604 8.90 17.19 -29.89
CA GLN A 604 9.15 18.27 -30.86
C GLN A 604 8.77 19.64 -30.28
N LEU A 605 8.81 19.80 -28.95
CA LEU A 605 8.43 21.05 -28.27
C LEU A 605 9.41 22.17 -28.61
N SER A 606 8.89 23.38 -28.76
CA SER A 606 9.60 24.57 -29.23
C SER A 606 9.28 25.78 -28.34
N GLY A 607 9.78 26.96 -28.70
CA GLY A 607 9.61 28.16 -27.88
C GLY A 607 10.51 28.17 -26.65
N GLN A 608 10.19 28.99 -25.66
CA GLN A 608 11.00 29.18 -24.46
C GLN A 608 10.47 28.34 -23.29
N ILE A 609 11.36 28.00 -22.34
CA ILE A 609 10.93 27.50 -21.03
C ILE A 609 10.23 28.67 -20.30
N PRO A 610 8.97 28.53 -19.84
CA PRO A 610 8.25 29.63 -19.21
C PRO A 610 8.97 30.17 -17.96
N LEU A 611 9.08 31.50 -17.84
CA LEU A 611 9.65 32.16 -16.66
C LEU A 611 8.95 31.76 -15.35
N SER A 612 7.67 31.43 -15.41
CA SER A 612 6.87 30.97 -14.27
C SER A 612 7.21 29.56 -13.81
N ILE A 613 8.12 28.81 -14.46
CA ILE A 613 8.56 27.48 -14.01
C ILE A 613 9.07 27.50 -12.56
N GLY A 614 9.70 28.60 -12.14
CA GLY A 614 10.18 28.78 -10.77
C GLY A 614 9.07 28.88 -9.70
N ASN A 615 7.80 28.92 -10.10
CA ASN A 615 6.66 28.85 -9.19
C ASN A 615 6.35 27.42 -8.73
N MET A 616 6.81 26.39 -9.44
CA MET A 616 6.47 24.99 -9.18
C MET A 616 7.37 24.35 -8.11
N ARG A 617 7.29 24.85 -6.88
CA ARG A 617 8.27 24.60 -5.82
C ARG A 617 8.29 23.15 -5.33
N SER A 618 7.28 22.34 -5.63
CA SER A 618 7.27 20.92 -5.25
C SER A 618 8.05 20.01 -6.21
N LEU A 619 8.52 20.52 -7.35
CA LEU A 619 9.21 19.70 -8.34
C LEU A 619 10.51 19.11 -7.78
N GLU A 620 10.63 17.80 -7.93
CA GLU A 620 11.83 17.03 -7.61
C GLU A 620 12.58 16.58 -8.87
N SER A 621 11.90 16.45 -10.01
CA SER A 621 12.49 16.01 -11.28
C SER A 621 11.88 16.76 -12.45
N ILE A 622 12.75 17.32 -13.30
CA ILE A 622 12.40 17.89 -14.59
C ILE A 622 13.25 17.22 -15.67
N ASP A 623 12.63 16.76 -16.74
CA ASP A 623 13.34 16.28 -17.93
C ASP A 623 12.68 16.86 -19.19
N PHE A 624 13.38 17.80 -19.83
CA PHE A 624 12.98 18.45 -21.09
C PHE A 624 13.96 18.11 -22.23
N SER A 625 14.82 17.11 -22.03
CA SER A 625 15.85 16.76 -22.99
C SER A 625 15.29 16.32 -24.35
N PHE A 626 16.08 16.43 -25.42
CA PHE A 626 15.68 16.01 -26.77
C PHE A 626 14.39 16.68 -27.26
N ASN A 627 14.41 18.01 -27.30
CA ASN A 627 13.34 18.86 -27.85
C ASN A 627 13.95 19.95 -28.75
N LYS A 628 13.15 20.96 -29.10
CA LYS A 628 13.55 22.15 -29.88
C LYS A 628 13.38 23.44 -29.06
N LEU A 629 13.49 23.36 -27.73
CA LEU A 629 13.34 24.51 -26.84
C LEU A 629 14.48 25.51 -27.10
N SER A 630 14.20 26.80 -26.99
CA SER A 630 15.09 27.89 -27.39
C SER A 630 15.09 29.04 -26.38
N GLY A 631 16.02 29.98 -26.53
CA GLY A 631 16.20 31.10 -25.61
C GLY A 631 16.96 30.72 -24.34
N ASP A 632 16.99 31.64 -23.38
CA ASP A 632 17.71 31.45 -22.11
C ASP A 632 17.02 30.44 -21.19
N ILE A 633 17.79 29.77 -20.33
CA ILE A 633 17.23 29.07 -19.16
C ILE A 633 16.74 30.14 -18.17
N PRO A 634 15.45 30.16 -17.79
CA PRO A 634 14.91 31.13 -16.84
C PRO A 634 15.69 31.16 -15.53
N SER A 635 16.12 32.34 -15.09
CA SER A 635 16.83 32.48 -13.80
C SER A 635 15.97 32.02 -12.63
N THR A 636 14.65 32.11 -12.74
CA THR A 636 13.67 31.63 -11.75
C THR A 636 13.74 30.13 -11.48
N ILE A 637 14.37 29.32 -12.34
CA ILE A 637 14.58 27.88 -12.09
C ILE A 637 15.41 27.64 -10.81
N SER A 638 16.21 28.62 -10.37
CA SER A 638 16.95 28.56 -9.11
C SER A 638 16.06 28.53 -7.87
N ASN A 639 14.77 28.88 -7.99
CA ASN A 639 13.81 28.85 -6.89
C ASN A 639 13.29 27.44 -6.57
N LEU A 640 13.55 26.46 -7.42
CA LEU A 640 13.08 25.08 -7.27
C LEU A 640 13.94 24.32 -6.26
N SER A 641 13.74 24.57 -4.97
CA SER A 641 14.62 24.08 -3.89
C SER A 641 14.53 22.58 -3.58
N PHE A 642 13.58 21.84 -4.17
CA PHE A 642 13.47 20.38 -4.03
C PHE A 642 14.02 19.63 -5.25
N LEU A 643 14.51 20.35 -6.26
CA LEU A 643 14.92 19.77 -7.53
C LEU A 643 16.17 18.90 -7.32
N SER A 644 16.00 17.61 -7.62
CA SER A 644 17.04 16.58 -7.45
C SER A 644 17.48 15.96 -8.77
N LYS A 645 16.72 16.20 -9.85
CA LYS A 645 17.10 15.85 -11.21
C LYS A 645 16.62 16.93 -12.17
N LEU A 646 17.51 17.37 -13.04
CA LEU A 646 17.24 18.29 -14.13
C LEU A 646 17.96 17.79 -15.37
N ASP A 647 17.26 17.64 -16.49
CA ASP A 647 17.86 17.38 -17.79
C ASP A 647 17.28 18.31 -18.86
N LEU A 648 18.13 19.12 -19.45
CA LEU A 648 17.81 20.09 -20.50
C LEU A 648 18.62 19.82 -21.79
N SER A 649 19.33 18.70 -21.85
CA SER A 649 20.27 18.38 -22.93
C SER A 649 19.56 18.23 -24.28
N TYR A 650 20.30 18.45 -25.36
CA TYR A 650 19.84 18.31 -26.75
C TYR A 650 18.60 19.17 -27.04
N ASN A 651 18.78 20.49 -26.96
CA ASN A 651 17.80 21.52 -27.29
C ASN A 651 18.48 22.64 -28.11
N HIS A 652 17.85 23.81 -28.22
CA HIS A 652 18.39 25.04 -28.82
C HIS A 652 18.52 26.18 -27.79
N LEU A 653 18.74 25.84 -26.51
CA LEU A 653 18.90 26.82 -25.44
C LEU A 653 20.21 27.57 -25.59
N GLU A 654 20.23 28.83 -25.18
CA GLU A 654 21.40 29.72 -25.26
C GLU A 654 21.62 30.49 -23.96
N GLY A 655 22.72 31.24 -23.91
CA GLY A 655 23.04 32.10 -22.76
C GLY A 655 23.75 31.39 -21.61
N GLU A 656 23.83 32.09 -20.48
CA GLU A 656 24.50 31.61 -19.27
C GLU A 656 23.57 30.71 -18.45
N ILE A 657 24.10 29.59 -17.94
CA ILE A 657 23.39 28.71 -17.02
C ILE A 657 23.15 29.46 -15.69
N PRO A 658 21.90 29.62 -15.24
CA PRO A 658 21.60 30.34 -14.00
C PRO A 658 22.31 29.76 -12.78
N THR A 659 22.82 30.64 -11.92
CA THR A 659 23.39 30.25 -10.63
C THR A 659 22.29 30.04 -9.58
N GLY A 660 22.31 28.91 -8.89
CA GLY A 660 21.33 28.57 -7.86
C GLY A 660 21.82 27.45 -6.95
N THR A 661 21.20 27.27 -5.79
CA THR A 661 21.69 26.32 -4.76
C THR A 661 21.80 24.88 -5.25
N GLN A 662 20.97 24.47 -6.21
CA GLN A 662 20.96 23.10 -6.75
C GLN A 662 21.47 23.00 -8.20
N ILE A 663 21.42 24.07 -8.99
CA ILE A 663 21.72 24.02 -10.43
C ILE A 663 23.16 23.57 -10.71
N GLN A 664 24.12 24.08 -9.93
CA GLN A 664 25.53 23.72 -10.07
C GLN A 664 25.87 22.32 -9.53
N THR A 665 24.90 21.60 -8.93
CA THR A 665 25.10 20.21 -8.47
C THR A 665 24.84 19.18 -9.57
N PHE A 666 24.16 19.58 -10.65
CA PHE A 666 23.88 18.70 -11.78
C PHE A 666 25.11 18.52 -12.68
N GLU A 667 25.15 17.40 -13.40
CA GLU A 667 26.27 17.08 -14.27
C GLU A 667 26.25 17.95 -15.54
N ALA A 668 27.42 18.21 -16.11
CA ALA A 668 27.54 18.87 -17.42
C ALA A 668 26.73 18.15 -18.52
N SER A 669 26.58 16.82 -18.40
CA SER A 669 25.79 15.95 -19.29
C SER A 669 24.34 16.42 -19.43
N ASN A 670 23.76 16.99 -18.38
CA ASN A 670 22.37 17.48 -18.35
C ASN A 670 22.13 18.75 -19.18
N PHE A 671 23.18 19.40 -19.69
CA PHE A 671 23.08 20.67 -20.43
C PHE A 671 23.67 20.58 -21.85
N VAL A 672 24.27 19.44 -22.24
CA VAL A 672 24.98 19.28 -23.53
C VAL A 672 24.04 19.42 -24.72
N GLY A 673 24.59 19.66 -25.91
CA GLY A 673 23.78 19.77 -27.12
C GLY A 673 22.90 21.02 -27.15
N ASN A 674 23.36 22.09 -26.49
CA ASN A 674 22.80 23.44 -26.49
C ASN A 674 23.91 24.47 -26.75
N SER A 675 23.56 25.75 -26.89
CA SER A 675 24.47 26.90 -26.99
C SER A 675 24.69 27.59 -25.64
N LEU A 676 24.79 26.80 -24.56
CA LEU A 676 24.91 27.28 -23.19
C LEU A 676 26.37 27.48 -22.75
N CYS A 677 26.59 28.39 -21.80
CA CYS A 677 27.88 28.62 -21.16
C CYS A 677 27.73 28.79 -19.63
N GLY A 678 28.85 28.74 -18.91
CA GLY A 678 28.89 28.85 -17.45
C GLY A 678 28.80 27.50 -16.72
N PRO A 679 29.14 27.43 -15.41
CA PRO A 679 29.11 26.19 -14.64
C PRO A 679 27.70 25.55 -14.62
N PRO A 680 27.57 24.21 -14.76
CA PRO A 680 28.63 23.19 -14.67
C PRO A 680 29.36 22.89 -16.00
N LEU A 681 29.09 23.60 -17.08
CA LEU A 681 29.82 23.42 -18.33
C LEU A 681 31.24 24.01 -18.21
N PRO A 682 32.25 23.41 -18.90
CA PRO A 682 33.60 23.96 -18.93
C PRO A 682 33.72 25.21 -19.82
N ILE A 683 32.64 25.62 -20.50
CA ILE A 683 32.60 26.74 -21.45
C ILE A 683 32.39 28.03 -20.65
N ASN A 684 33.31 28.99 -20.77
CA ASN A 684 33.19 30.28 -20.07
C ASN A 684 32.40 31.29 -20.92
N CYS A 685 31.44 32.00 -20.32
CA CYS A 685 30.63 33.00 -21.02
C CYS A 685 31.42 34.25 -21.45
N SER A 686 32.61 34.48 -20.88
CA SER A 686 33.45 35.65 -21.19
C SER A 686 34.12 35.61 -22.57
N SER A 687 34.15 34.47 -23.27
CA SER A 687 34.78 34.36 -24.59
C SER A 687 33.86 34.80 -25.76
N HIS A 688 32.60 35.17 -25.50
CA HIS A 688 31.65 35.60 -26.54
C HIS A 688 31.85 37.04 -27.05
N TRP A 689 32.89 37.76 -26.61
CA TRP A 689 33.24 39.11 -27.07
C TRP A 689 34.55 39.19 -27.88
N GLN A 690 35.09 38.06 -28.34
CA GLN A 690 36.23 38.03 -29.27
C GLN A 690 35.95 37.17 -30.51
N ILE A 691 34.89 37.50 -31.25
CA ILE A 691 34.90 37.40 -32.71
C ILE A 691 34.48 38.77 -33.23
N SER A 692 35.45 39.69 -33.19
CA SER A 692 35.38 40.95 -33.91
C SER A 692 35.42 40.67 -35.40
N LYS A 693 34.49 41.29 -36.13
CA LYS A 693 34.63 41.80 -37.49
C LYS A 693 36.02 41.57 -38.09
N ASP A 694 36.10 40.69 -39.07
CA ASP A 694 36.96 40.94 -40.21
C ASP A 694 36.14 40.68 -41.49
N ASP A 695 36.34 41.59 -42.44
CA ASP A 695 35.51 41.81 -43.61
C ASP A 695 35.53 40.63 -44.60
N HIS A 696 34.46 40.63 -45.41
CA HIS A 696 34.24 39.82 -46.60
C HIS A 696 35.49 39.61 -47.47
N ASP A 697 35.72 38.37 -47.89
CA ASP A 697 35.90 38.06 -49.31
C ASP A 697 35.61 36.58 -49.61
N GLU A 698 34.77 36.37 -50.61
CA GLU A 698 34.30 35.09 -51.14
C GLU A 698 35.45 34.21 -51.62
N LYS A 699 35.53 32.96 -51.13
CA LYS A 699 35.74 31.76 -51.98
C LYS A 699 35.02 30.56 -51.37
N GLU A 700 34.06 30.03 -52.11
CA GLU A 700 33.46 28.71 -51.89
C GLU A 700 34.56 27.63 -51.75
N SER A 701 34.49 26.88 -50.66
CA SER A 701 35.07 25.54 -50.56
C SER A 701 34.09 24.67 -49.80
N ASP A 702 33.51 23.72 -50.52
CA ASP A 702 32.76 22.59 -49.99
C ASP A 702 33.45 21.95 -48.78
N GLY A 703 32.65 21.57 -47.78
CA GLY A 703 33.18 20.91 -46.59
C GLY A 703 32.11 20.56 -45.56
N HIS A 704 31.22 19.62 -45.91
CA HIS A 704 30.48 18.86 -44.92
C HIS A 704 31.49 18.19 -43.96
N GLY A 705 31.59 18.71 -42.74
CA GLY A 705 32.35 18.09 -41.65
C GLY A 705 31.66 16.81 -41.22
N VAL A 706 31.93 15.72 -41.95
CA VAL A 706 31.54 14.37 -41.55
C VAL A 706 32.15 14.10 -40.18
N ASN A 707 31.31 13.80 -39.20
CA ASN A 707 31.78 13.44 -37.87
C ASN A 707 32.44 12.04 -37.96
N TRP A 708 33.76 12.05 -38.15
CA TRP A 708 34.58 10.86 -38.38
C TRP A 708 34.47 9.82 -37.27
N LEU A 709 34.04 10.21 -36.07
CA LEU A 709 33.76 9.28 -34.98
C LEU A 709 32.60 8.34 -35.35
N PHE A 710 31.47 8.88 -35.80
CA PHE A 710 30.30 8.08 -36.19
C PHE A 710 30.55 7.25 -37.45
N VAL A 711 31.31 7.80 -38.40
CA VAL A 711 31.73 7.04 -39.58
C VAL A 711 32.68 5.91 -39.19
N SER A 712 33.63 6.15 -38.29
CA SER A 712 34.54 5.10 -37.80
C SER A 712 33.81 4.03 -37.00
N MET A 713 32.77 4.36 -36.22
CA MET A 713 31.93 3.38 -35.54
C MET A 713 31.10 2.54 -36.51
N ALA A 714 30.49 3.17 -37.52
CA ALA A 714 29.73 2.46 -38.54
C ALA A 714 30.62 1.50 -39.35
N PHE A 715 31.81 1.95 -39.75
CA PHE A 715 32.81 1.10 -40.41
C PHE A 715 33.35 0.01 -39.47
N GLY A 716 33.60 0.32 -38.20
CA GLY A 716 34.05 -0.65 -37.20
C GLY A 716 33.01 -1.74 -36.94
N PHE A 717 31.73 -1.39 -36.88
CA PHE A 717 30.64 -2.35 -36.76
C PHE A 717 30.51 -3.23 -38.01
N PHE A 718 30.55 -2.63 -39.21
CA PHE A 718 30.52 -3.39 -40.46
C PHE A 718 31.72 -4.31 -40.60
N ALA A 719 32.92 -3.84 -40.27
CA ALA A 719 34.15 -4.65 -40.30
C ALA A 719 34.08 -5.78 -39.26
N GLY A 720 33.67 -5.50 -38.03
CA GLY A 720 33.51 -6.52 -36.98
C GLY A 720 32.47 -7.59 -37.35
N PHE A 721 31.33 -7.18 -37.90
CA PHE A 721 30.28 -8.09 -38.35
C PHE A 721 30.76 -8.96 -39.54
N LEU A 722 31.44 -8.37 -40.52
CA LEU A 722 31.94 -9.09 -41.69
C LEU A 722 33.16 -9.99 -41.40
N VAL A 723 33.97 -9.65 -40.40
CA VAL A 723 35.17 -10.43 -40.04
C VAL A 723 34.85 -11.55 -39.05
N VAL A 724 33.90 -11.36 -38.14
CA VAL A 724 33.60 -12.35 -37.10
C VAL A 724 32.34 -13.14 -37.41
N VAL A 725 31.25 -12.46 -37.78
CA VAL A 725 29.94 -13.09 -37.90
C VAL A 725 29.73 -13.71 -39.28
N ALA A 726 30.09 -13.01 -40.35
CA ALA A 726 29.90 -13.52 -41.71
C ALA A 726 30.66 -14.84 -42.00
N PRO A 727 31.90 -15.06 -41.53
CA PRO A 727 32.57 -16.35 -41.73
C PRO A 727 31.92 -17.51 -40.98
N LEU A 728 31.24 -17.26 -39.85
CA LEU A 728 30.46 -18.29 -39.13
C LEU A 728 29.21 -18.72 -39.92
N PHE A 729 28.65 -17.86 -40.77
CA PHE A 729 27.54 -18.23 -41.66
C PHE A 729 28.01 -18.94 -42.93
N ILE A 730 29.19 -18.59 -43.45
CA ILE A 730 29.71 -19.09 -44.74
C ILE A 730 30.51 -20.38 -44.57
N PHE A 731 31.39 -20.46 -43.56
CA PHE A 731 32.29 -21.61 -43.36
C PHE A 731 31.77 -22.55 -42.27
N LYS A 732 31.22 -23.67 -42.73
CA LYS A 732 30.61 -24.70 -41.86
C LYS A 732 31.56 -25.22 -40.77
N SER A 733 32.86 -25.32 -41.07
CA SER A 733 33.91 -25.76 -40.14
C SER A 733 34.13 -24.78 -38.98
N TRP A 734 34.08 -23.47 -39.25
CA TRP A 734 34.25 -22.44 -38.23
C TRP A 734 33.03 -22.36 -37.30
N ARG A 735 31.83 -22.51 -37.88
CA ARG A 735 30.58 -22.61 -37.12
C ARG A 735 30.61 -23.77 -36.12
N TYR A 736 31.04 -24.95 -36.54
CA TYR A 736 31.14 -26.10 -35.65
C TYR A 736 32.21 -25.95 -34.57
N ALA A 737 33.33 -25.31 -34.88
CA ALA A 737 34.36 -25.01 -33.88
C ALA A 737 33.86 -24.01 -32.83
N TYR A 738 33.15 -22.97 -33.26
CA TYR A 738 32.57 -21.96 -32.38
C TYR A 738 31.50 -22.54 -31.44
N TYR A 739 30.56 -23.34 -31.94
CA TYR A 739 29.56 -23.98 -31.07
C TYR A 739 30.17 -25.00 -30.11
N ARG A 740 31.19 -25.76 -30.52
CA ARG A 740 31.93 -26.63 -29.58
C ARG A 740 32.65 -25.84 -28.48
N PHE A 741 33.20 -24.66 -28.81
CA PHE A 741 33.82 -23.80 -27.82
C PHE A 741 32.80 -23.27 -26.80
N LEU A 742 31.61 -22.88 -27.25
CA LEU A 742 30.52 -22.47 -26.38
C LEU A 742 30.01 -23.62 -25.49
N ASP A 743 29.85 -24.83 -26.05
CA ASP A 743 29.46 -26.01 -25.27
C ASP A 743 30.53 -26.36 -24.21
N ASP A 744 31.82 -26.28 -24.54
CA ASP A 744 32.91 -26.52 -23.59
C ASP A 744 33.00 -25.44 -22.50
N MET A 745 32.69 -24.18 -22.83
CA MET A 745 32.55 -23.12 -21.84
C MET A 745 31.34 -23.32 -20.93
N TRP A 746 30.19 -23.72 -21.49
CA TRP A 746 28.98 -24.02 -20.74
C TRP A 746 29.21 -25.16 -19.74
N LEU A 747 29.85 -26.25 -20.19
CA LEU A 747 30.21 -27.38 -19.34
C LEU A 747 31.21 -27.00 -18.23
N LYS A 748 32.16 -26.10 -18.52
CA LYS A 748 33.07 -25.57 -17.48
C LYS A 748 32.36 -24.68 -16.47
N MET A 749 31.38 -23.88 -16.92
CA MET A 749 30.56 -23.06 -16.01
C MET A 749 29.64 -23.93 -15.15
N GLU A 750 29.03 -24.99 -15.69
CA GLU A 750 28.25 -25.97 -14.90
C GLU A 750 29.10 -26.71 -13.86
N SER A 751 30.43 -26.84 -14.07
CA SER A 751 31.34 -27.43 -13.06
C SER A 751 31.77 -26.46 -11.95
N CYS A 752 31.47 -25.16 -12.10
CA CYS A 752 31.79 -24.10 -11.13
C CYS A 752 30.56 -23.62 -10.33
N TRP A 753 29.37 -24.16 -10.62
CA TRP A 753 28.16 -24.07 -9.81
C TRP A 753 27.88 -25.42 -9.16
#